data_AF-A0A847YC80-F1
#
_entry.id   AF-A0A847YC80-F1
#
_cell.length_a   1.000
_cell.length_b   1.000
_cell.length_c   1.000
_cell.angle_alpha   90.00
_cell.angle_beta   90.00
_cell.angle_gamma   90.00
#
_symmetry.space_group_name_H-M   'P 1'
#
loop_
_entity.id
_entity.type
_entity.pdbx_description
1 polymer ?
#
loop_
_entity_poly.entity_id
_entity_poly.type
_entity_poly.pdbx_seq_one_letter_code
_entity_poly.pdbx_strand_id
1 'polypeptide(L)'
;MRFASDFTSAFRFWKGFAGLAVPAAMCLMVLPPLAASGQNDAGLPPEWRAAWDNPPLDCRPMQIVHGVAPRFARADGMEQILGQQRDPAASEEGMEYFLRRGRGGIVCNVAFDHYLESEEHWQTLIQAVDVCAKLGMQVWIYDEKGYPSASAGGLVLRGHPELEALVLAFSGTDLSDPAAFFLRPAYEHTHAANNYHAKRRYPNLLDDRATRRFIEVTHEAYYQRLQPHFGTTIRAFFTDEPSLMAVDLGPIPEPAGSKVPVDDPIDPNVPKLPTVPWAYDLADRYAERYHQNLEECRKSLFAGDTEEDREVRRRYWSLVGDLTAERYFGQIQRWTQAHRTASSGHNLHEESIMHHVPLYGNGLKAISRMDIPGLDMLTSDPQAVMHSGWQTAAMPLSGALLRGNRRVMTEVSDFSQKMSGAGPAPLAAVLATAAWQAAWGVTEFNLYYRPEDRSPEDNLQYGLFVGRLNAVLREAVPVRQVGLYYPIRDLWAEYRPVAGPLRLASQSERAQRLVGSYYRLGQSLQRRQIPFVLTDHEFLAAGKVTAEGKLRLGGAELSALLLPLDAELPPDAAKVVAEWQAAGGKVIQDKPEQPIGSNNVRAAVGPDVVVEPADDALTLGRFSRDGREILLLVNVGRSEW
;
A
#
# COMPACT_ATOMS: atom_id res chain seq x y z
N MET A 1 30.51 11.73 26.61
CA MET A 1 31.29 11.44 25.39
C MET A 1 30.94 10.01 24.98
N ARG A 2 30.46 9.80 23.74
CA ARG A 2 29.75 8.62 23.19
C ARG A 2 28.30 8.43 23.65
N PHE A 3 27.37 8.70 22.73
CA PHE A 3 26.19 7.91 22.30
C PHE A 3 25.13 8.85 21.70
N ALA A 4 25.16 8.96 20.37
CA ALA A 4 24.12 9.55 19.53
C ALA A 4 24.30 8.97 18.12
N SER A 5 23.67 7.82 17.87
CA SER A 5 23.54 7.20 16.55
C SER A 5 22.28 6.36 16.57
N ASP A 6 21.20 6.89 15.99
CA ASP A 6 20.15 6.16 15.28
C ASP A 6 19.10 7.18 14.86
N PHE A 7 19.28 7.71 13.64
CA PHE A 7 18.29 8.23 12.68
C PHE A 7 18.91 9.17 11.62
N THR A 8 20.17 9.59 11.78
CA THR A 8 20.84 10.55 10.87
C THR A 8 21.97 9.94 10.02
N SER A 9 22.17 8.62 9.99
CA SER A 9 23.27 8.00 9.24
C SER A 9 23.03 7.81 7.74
N ALA A 10 21.85 8.16 7.20
CA ALA A 10 21.59 8.04 5.76
C ALA A 10 21.92 9.31 4.94
N PHE A 11 22.22 10.47 5.56
CA PHE A 11 22.23 11.76 4.85
C PHE A 11 23.54 12.57 4.87
N ARG A 12 24.69 11.93 5.13
CA ARG A 12 25.99 12.64 5.08
C ARG A 12 27.05 11.84 4.36
N PHE A 13 26.97 11.73 3.05
CA PHE A 13 28.14 11.67 2.16
C PHE A 13 27.67 11.86 0.71
N TRP A 14 27.80 13.06 0.16
CA TRP A 14 28.31 13.29 -1.22
C TRP A 14 28.31 14.79 -1.56
N LYS A 15 29.51 15.37 -1.56
CA LYS A 15 29.87 16.48 -2.44
C LYS A 15 30.84 15.89 -3.45
N GLY A 16 30.54 15.97 -4.74
CA GLY A 16 31.55 15.80 -5.77
C GLY A 16 31.10 15.04 -7.01
N PHE A 17 31.10 15.80 -8.11
CA PHE A 17 31.26 15.41 -9.50
C PHE A 17 30.04 15.04 -10.34
N ALA A 18 29.96 15.82 -11.41
CA ALA A 18 29.02 15.84 -12.50
C ALA A 18 29.36 14.79 -13.55
N GLY A 19 28.30 14.37 -14.26
CA GLY A 19 28.37 13.92 -15.65
C GLY A 19 28.85 12.50 -15.85
N LEU A 20 27.92 11.56 -15.96
CA LEU A 20 27.98 10.41 -16.86
C LEU A 20 26.55 9.85 -17.01
N ALA A 21 26.14 9.64 -18.26
CA ALA A 21 24.85 9.05 -18.60
C ALA A 21 24.82 7.58 -18.17
N VAL A 22 23.72 7.15 -17.54
CA VAL A 22 23.47 5.75 -17.15
C VAL A 22 22.31 5.23 -18.00
N PRO A 23 22.50 4.24 -18.88
CA PRO A 23 21.41 3.45 -19.43
C PRO A 23 21.03 2.36 -18.39
N ALA A 24 19.77 2.34 -17.97
CA ALA A 24 19.24 1.22 -17.20
C ALA A 24 18.99 0.03 -18.15
N ALA A 25 19.74 -1.07 -17.99
CA ALA A 25 19.53 -2.31 -18.74
C ALA A 25 18.45 -3.16 -18.05
N MET A 26 17.42 -3.55 -18.79
CA MET A 26 16.34 -4.46 -18.34
C MET A 26 16.22 -5.63 -19.31
N CYS A 27 16.17 -6.86 -18.79
CA CYS A 27 15.99 -8.07 -19.58
C CYS A 27 14.66 -8.76 -19.21
N LEU A 28 13.75 -8.85 -20.17
CA LEU A 28 12.51 -9.63 -20.07
C LEU A 28 12.66 -10.91 -20.90
N MET A 29 12.52 -12.07 -20.26
CA MET A 29 12.57 -13.38 -20.92
C MET A 29 11.20 -14.09 -20.79
N VAL A 30 10.72 -14.68 -21.87
CA VAL A 30 9.48 -15.49 -21.90
C VAL A 30 9.85 -16.91 -22.33
N LEU A 31 9.55 -17.89 -21.49
CA LEU A 31 9.84 -19.29 -21.74
C LEU A 31 8.57 -20.02 -22.25
N PRO A 32 8.69 -20.89 -23.27
CA PRO A 32 7.56 -21.68 -23.75
C PRO A 32 7.12 -22.71 -22.71
N PRO A 33 5.86 -23.21 -22.78
CA PRO A 33 5.40 -24.30 -21.92
C PRO A 33 6.29 -25.53 -22.08
N LEU A 34 6.66 -26.17 -20.96
CA LEU A 34 7.34 -27.46 -20.93
C LEU A 34 6.39 -28.57 -21.42
N ALA A 35 6.18 -28.63 -22.73
CA ALA A 35 5.60 -29.77 -23.43
C ALA A 35 6.57 -30.19 -24.54
N ALA A 36 6.90 -31.47 -24.55
CA ALA A 36 7.81 -32.09 -25.49
C ALA A 36 7.29 -32.02 -26.94
N SER A 37 7.57 -30.92 -27.65
CA SER A 37 7.62 -30.88 -29.12
C SER A 37 8.21 -29.56 -29.63
N GLY A 38 9.52 -29.55 -29.88
CA GLY A 38 10.14 -29.08 -31.13
C GLY A 38 9.73 -27.78 -31.83
N GLN A 39 9.19 -26.75 -31.16
CA GLN A 39 9.07 -25.41 -31.75
C GLN A 39 9.64 -24.33 -30.81
N ASN A 40 10.78 -23.79 -31.22
CA ASN A 40 11.51 -22.68 -30.61
C ASN A 40 10.81 -21.35 -30.88
N ASP A 41 9.58 -21.17 -30.37
CA ASP A 41 8.85 -19.91 -30.51
C ASP A 41 9.08 -19.03 -29.26
N ALA A 42 10.34 -18.57 -29.14
CA ALA A 42 10.84 -17.75 -28.02
C ALA A 42 10.41 -16.27 -28.06
N GLY A 43 9.47 -15.91 -28.94
CA GLY A 43 8.93 -14.56 -29.07
C GLY A 43 7.71 -14.32 -28.19
N LEU A 44 7.42 -13.04 -27.89
CA LEU A 44 6.11 -12.66 -27.37
C LEU A 44 5.03 -13.06 -28.40
N PRO A 45 3.88 -13.61 -27.96
CA PRO A 45 2.72 -13.82 -28.82
C PRO A 45 2.39 -12.55 -29.63
N PRO A 46 1.90 -12.66 -30.88
CA PRO A 46 1.69 -11.50 -31.76
C PRO A 46 0.87 -10.37 -31.13
N GLU A 47 -0.18 -10.69 -30.37
CA GLU A 47 -0.99 -9.69 -29.67
C GLU A 47 -0.22 -8.98 -28.55
N TRP A 48 0.58 -9.72 -27.77
CA TRP A 48 1.43 -9.13 -26.74
C TRP A 48 2.54 -8.29 -27.37
N ARG A 49 3.09 -8.73 -28.51
CA ARG A 49 4.09 -7.95 -29.27
C ARG A 49 3.48 -6.65 -29.77
N ALA A 50 2.29 -6.68 -30.34
CA ALA A 50 1.59 -5.47 -30.80
C ALA A 50 1.34 -4.49 -29.65
N ALA A 51 0.87 -5.00 -28.49
CA ALA A 51 0.70 -4.18 -27.29
C ALA A 51 2.04 -3.71 -26.70
N TRP A 52 3.12 -4.47 -26.82
CA TRP A 52 4.46 -4.05 -26.40
C TRP A 52 4.99 -2.91 -27.30
N ASP A 53 4.88 -3.06 -28.61
CA ASP A 53 5.39 -2.08 -29.56
C ASP A 53 4.57 -0.78 -29.52
N ASN A 54 3.26 -0.89 -29.32
CA ASN A 54 2.34 0.23 -29.12
C ASN A 54 1.42 0.01 -27.91
N PRO A 55 1.87 0.34 -26.68
CA PRO A 55 1.10 0.15 -25.46
C PRO A 55 -0.26 0.83 -25.48
N PRO A 56 -1.36 0.09 -25.26
CA PRO A 56 -2.69 0.66 -25.07
C PRO A 56 -2.72 1.67 -23.91
N LEU A 57 -3.68 2.60 -23.92
CA LEU A 57 -3.77 3.63 -22.88
C LEU A 57 -3.97 3.04 -21.49
N ASP A 58 -4.76 1.98 -21.35
CA ASP A 58 -4.99 1.36 -20.06
C ASP A 58 -3.73 0.72 -19.47
N CYS A 59 -2.73 0.37 -20.28
CA CYS A 59 -1.44 -0.14 -19.81
C CYS A 59 -0.48 0.98 -19.36
N ARG A 60 -0.74 2.23 -19.74
CA ARG A 60 0.12 3.39 -19.43
C ARG A 60 -0.19 3.93 -18.03
N PRO A 61 0.76 4.64 -17.39
CA PRO A 61 0.55 5.20 -16.06
C PRO A 61 -0.49 6.33 -16.08
N MET A 62 -1.12 6.59 -14.93
CA MET A 62 -2.05 7.70 -14.74
C MET A 62 -1.40 8.83 -13.97
N GLN A 63 -1.79 10.07 -14.27
CA GLN A 63 -1.33 11.24 -13.52
C GLN A 63 -2.30 11.55 -12.38
N ILE A 64 -1.81 11.70 -11.14
CA ILE A 64 -2.62 12.25 -10.07
C ILE A 64 -2.76 13.76 -10.27
N VAL A 65 -3.99 14.26 -10.30
CA VAL A 65 -4.35 15.66 -10.53
C VAL A 65 -5.40 16.08 -9.49
N HIS A 66 -4.98 16.81 -8.46
CA HIS A 66 -5.91 17.36 -7.49
C HIS A 66 -6.57 18.62 -8.01
N GLY A 67 -7.90 18.61 -8.12
CA GLY A 67 -8.67 19.70 -8.68
C GLY A 67 -8.33 19.99 -10.13
N VAL A 68 -9.00 19.29 -11.05
CA VAL A 68 -8.78 19.49 -12.48
C VAL A 68 -9.01 20.94 -12.85
N ALA A 69 -7.96 21.62 -13.33
CA ALA A 69 -8.04 23.02 -13.71
C ALA A 69 -8.90 23.19 -14.99
N PRO A 70 -9.64 24.30 -15.16
CA PRO A 70 -10.47 24.55 -16.34
C PRO A 70 -9.73 24.40 -17.67
N ARG A 71 -8.44 24.77 -17.72
CA ARG A 71 -7.59 24.60 -18.91
C ARG A 71 -7.47 23.14 -19.38
N PHE A 72 -7.62 22.17 -18.48
CA PHE A 72 -7.56 20.74 -18.81
C PHE A 72 -8.94 20.16 -19.17
N ALA A 73 -10.02 20.88 -18.87
CA ALA A 73 -11.40 20.50 -19.19
C ALA A 73 -11.86 20.99 -20.58
N ARG A 74 -11.03 21.79 -21.29
CA ARG A 74 -11.33 22.29 -22.64
C ARG A 74 -11.29 21.15 -23.67
N ALA A 75 -12.24 21.18 -24.62
CA ALA A 75 -12.30 20.28 -25.78
C ALA A 75 -11.41 20.76 -26.96
N ASP A 76 -10.78 21.93 -26.81
CA ASP A 76 -10.05 22.66 -27.83
C ASP A 76 -8.77 21.87 -28.22
N GLY A 77 -8.91 21.06 -29.26
CA GLY A 77 -7.94 20.06 -29.72
C GLY A 77 -8.59 18.96 -30.57
N MET A 78 -9.89 18.69 -30.34
CA MET A 78 -10.66 17.70 -31.11
C MET A 78 -10.77 18.01 -32.61
N GLU A 79 -10.85 19.29 -33.00
CA GLU A 79 -10.98 19.68 -34.42
C GLU A 79 -9.71 19.40 -35.24
N GLN A 80 -8.51 19.46 -34.62
CA GLN A 80 -7.23 19.23 -35.30
C GLN A 80 -6.91 17.74 -35.57
N ILE A 81 -7.67 16.83 -34.97
CA ILE A 81 -7.50 15.37 -35.16
C ILE A 81 -8.50 14.84 -36.20
N LEU A 82 -9.68 15.43 -36.32
CA LEU A 82 -10.68 15.06 -37.35
C LEU A 82 -10.47 15.80 -38.68
N GLY A 83 -9.73 16.92 -38.69
CA GLY A 83 -9.33 17.66 -39.89
C GLY A 83 -7.82 17.94 -39.91
N GLN A 84 -7.18 17.63 -41.03
CA GLN A 84 -5.73 17.74 -41.24
C GLN A 84 -5.15 19.14 -40.93
N GLN A 85 -4.47 19.30 -39.80
CA GLN A 85 -3.15 19.96 -39.62
C GLN A 85 -2.87 20.12 -38.11
N ARG A 86 -1.78 19.51 -37.64
CA ARG A 86 -1.33 19.58 -36.24
C ARG A 86 -0.53 20.88 -36.02
N ASP A 87 -1.03 21.76 -35.17
CA ASP A 87 -0.30 22.95 -34.72
C ASP A 87 0.60 22.58 -33.50
N PRO A 88 1.93 22.75 -33.57
CA PRO A 88 2.84 22.54 -32.44
C PRO A 88 2.58 23.49 -31.26
N ALA A 89 1.93 24.64 -31.47
CA ALA A 89 1.65 25.65 -30.45
C ALA A 89 0.37 25.39 -29.63
N ALA A 90 -0.50 24.47 -30.07
CA ALA A 90 -1.72 24.07 -29.34
C ALA A 90 -1.45 23.13 -28.13
N SER A 91 -0.24 23.15 -27.56
CA SER A 91 0.36 21.97 -26.91
C SER A 91 0.43 21.94 -25.37
N GLU A 92 -0.19 22.90 -24.67
CA GLU A 92 -0.21 22.95 -23.19
C GLU A 92 -1.61 22.96 -22.54
N GLU A 93 -2.67 22.84 -23.35
CA GLU A 93 -4.07 22.85 -22.87
C GLU A 93 -4.75 21.48 -23.09
N GLY A 94 -5.77 21.19 -22.29
CA GLY A 94 -6.57 19.95 -22.39
C GLY A 94 -5.88 18.67 -21.89
N MET A 95 -6.63 17.56 -21.87
CA MET A 95 -6.12 16.23 -21.46
C MET A 95 -5.02 15.67 -22.40
N GLU A 96 -4.90 16.21 -23.61
CA GLU A 96 -3.82 15.88 -24.55
C GLU A 96 -2.42 16.17 -23.97
N TYR A 97 -2.32 17.15 -23.07
CA TYR A 97 -1.10 17.44 -22.31
C TYR A 97 -0.49 16.18 -21.68
N PHE A 98 -1.35 15.36 -21.07
CA PHE A 98 -0.97 14.11 -20.40
C PHE A 98 -0.71 12.99 -21.41
N LEU A 99 -1.52 12.87 -22.48
CA LEU A 99 -1.32 11.84 -23.51
C LEU A 99 0.01 11.98 -24.24
N ARG A 100 0.39 13.20 -24.62
CA ARG A 100 1.68 13.50 -25.26
C ARG A 100 2.86 13.19 -24.35
N ARG A 101 2.62 13.13 -23.05
CA ARG A 101 3.57 12.75 -21.98
C ARG A 101 3.40 11.29 -21.54
N GLY A 102 2.75 10.47 -22.36
CA GLY A 102 2.67 9.02 -22.17
C GLY A 102 1.72 8.57 -21.06
N ARG A 103 0.81 9.42 -20.58
CA ARG A 103 -0.20 9.03 -19.58
C ARG A 103 -1.39 8.32 -20.25
N GLY A 104 -1.89 7.28 -19.61
CA GLY A 104 -3.07 6.52 -20.02
C GLY A 104 -4.38 7.04 -19.46
N GLY A 105 -4.30 7.92 -18.47
CA GLY A 105 -5.44 8.35 -17.68
C GLY A 105 -5.03 9.33 -16.59
N ILE A 106 -5.98 9.65 -15.73
CA ILE A 106 -5.79 10.51 -14.55
C ILE A 106 -6.43 9.88 -13.33
N VAL A 107 -5.83 10.14 -12.17
CA VAL A 107 -6.49 10.02 -10.87
C VAL A 107 -6.87 11.44 -10.47
N CYS A 108 -8.14 11.73 -10.24
CA CYS A 108 -8.59 13.10 -10.01
C CYS A 108 -9.74 13.20 -9.02
N ASN A 109 -10.00 14.42 -8.60
CA ASN A 109 -11.11 14.78 -7.73
C ASN A 109 -11.62 16.17 -8.09
N VAL A 110 -12.78 16.52 -7.53
CA VAL A 110 -13.25 17.91 -7.55
C VAL A 110 -12.24 18.81 -6.83
N ALA A 111 -12.12 20.06 -7.26
CA ALA A 111 -11.15 20.99 -6.69
C ALA A 111 -11.34 21.19 -5.19
N PHE A 112 -10.22 21.36 -4.47
CA PHE A 112 -10.21 21.46 -3.01
C PHE A 112 -10.85 22.74 -2.46
N ASP A 113 -10.82 23.82 -3.24
CA ASP A 113 -11.55 25.04 -2.93
C ASP A 113 -13.05 24.74 -2.99
N HIS A 114 -13.79 25.02 -1.91
CA HIS A 114 -15.19 24.61 -1.76
C HIS A 114 -15.46 23.14 -2.19
N TYR A 115 -14.58 22.23 -1.75
CA TYR A 115 -14.59 20.80 -2.10
C TYR A 115 -15.98 20.15 -1.95
N LEU A 116 -16.46 19.48 -3.01
CA LEU A 116 -17.80 18.86 -3.15
C LEU A 116 -19.00 19.84 -3.07
N GLU A 117 -18.78 21.11 -2.75
CA GLU A 117 -19.83 22.12 -2.54
C GLU A 117 -19.96 23.10 -3.73
N SER A 118 -18.88 23.32 -4.49
CA SER A 118 -18.88 24.21 -5.66
C SER A 118 -19.41 23.51 -6.92
N GLU A 119 -20.55 23.97 -7.42
CA GLU A 119 -21.12 23.47 -8.68
C GLU A 119 -20.21 23.80 -9.88
N GLU A 120 -19.49 24.93 -9.88
CA GLU A 120 -18.52 25.27 -10.93
C GLU A 120 -17.38 24.24 -11.00
N HIS A 121 -16.87 23.81 -9.85
CA HIS A 121 -15.83 22.78 -9.79
C HIS A 121 -16.37 21.42 -10.23
N TRP A 122 -17.62 21.10 -9.92
CA TRP A 122 -18.28 19.92 -10.44
C TRP A 122 -18.42 19.95 -11.97
N GLN A 123 -18.86 21.07 -12.54
CA GLN A 123 -18.98 21.21 -13.99
C GLN A 123 -17.62 21.08 -14.69
N THR A 124 -16.56 21.63 -14.08
CA THR A 124 -15.19 21.46 -14.59
C THR A 124 -14.77 19.98 -14.59
N LEU A 125 -15.04 19.25 -13.52
CA LEU A 125 -14.73 17.82 -13.43
C LEU A 125 -15.56 16.99 -14.43
N ILE A 126 -16.85 17.27 -14.58
CA ILE A 126 -17.72 16.57 -15.54
C ILE A 126 -17.16 16.71 -16.96
N GLN A 127 -16.83 17.95 -17.37
CA GLN A 127 -16.22 18.21 -18.67
C GLN A 127 -14.88 17.48 -18.84
N ALA A 128 -14.04 17.45 -17.80
CA ALA A 128 -12.78 16.73 -17.83
C ALA A 128 -12.98 15.21 -18.02
N VAL A 129 -13.93 14.60 -17.32
CA VAL A 129 -14.25 13.17 -17.46
C VAL A 129 -14.84 12.86 -18.84
N ASP A 130 -15.71 13.73 -19.38
CA ASP A 130 -16.23 13.64 -20.74
C ASP A 130 -15.10 13.66 -21.79
N VAL A 131 -14.12 14.54 -21.63
CA VAL A 131 -12.94 14.60 -22.50
C VAL A 131 -12.11 13.31 -22.37
N CYS A 132 -11.86 12.83 -21.16
CA CYS A 132 -11.19 11.55 -20.95
C CYS A 132 -11.92 10.40 -21.65
N ALA A 133 -13.26 10.34 -21.55
CA ALA A 133 -14.07 9.32 -22.21
C ALA A 133 -13.92 9.35 -23.74
N LYS A 134 -13.98 10.55 -24.36
CA LYS A 134 -13.78 10.73 -25.80
C LYS A 134 -12.38 10.33 -26.27
N LEU A 135 -11.36 10.53 -25.42
CA LEU A 135 -9.98 10.17 -25.70
C LEU A 135 -9.62 8.72 -25.35
N GLY A 136 -10.55 7.95 -24.76
CA GLY A 136 -10.29 6.59 -24.28
C GLY A 136 -9.38 6.51 -23.06
N MET A 137 -9.21 7.62 -22.33
CA MET A 137 -8.41 7.68 -21.11
C MET A 137 -9.16 7.09 -19.92
N GLN A 138 -8.41 6.46 -19.01
CA GLN A 138 -8.97 5.96 -17.75
C GLN A 138 -9.04 7.08 -16.70
N VAL A 139 -10.07 7.03 -15.86
CA VAL A 139 -10.24 7.93 -14.71
C VAL A 139 -10.37 7.11 -13.44
N TRP A 140 -9.62 7.49 -12.42
CA TRP A 140 -9.84 7.06 -11.05
C TRP A 140 -10.27 8.27 -10.23
N ILE A 141 -11.19 8.07 -9.30
CA ILE A 141 -11.64 9.12 -8.39
C ILE A 141 -10.82 9.03 -7.11
N TYR A 142 -10.10 10.11 -6.79
CA TYR A 142 -9.47 10.29 -5.50
C TYR A 142 -10.52 10.77 -4.50
N ASP A 143 -10.81 9.97 -3.46
CA ASP A 143 -12.04 10.10 -2.67
C ASP A 143 -11.98 11.15 -1.55
N GLU A 144 -10.93 11.98 -1.51
CA GLU A 144 -10.65 12.91 -0.41
C GLU A 144 -10.18 14.31 -0.87
N LYS A 145 -10.32 15.29 0.03
CA LYS A 145 -9.62 16.57 0.04
C LYS A 145 -8.27 16.40 0.75
N GLY A 146 -7.24 16.10 -0.04
CA GLY A 146 -5.90 15.76 0.48
C GLY A 146 -5.90 14.38 1.10
N TYR A 147 -5.22 14.19 2.22
CA TYR A 147 -5.15 12.92 2.91
C TYR A 147 -5.17 13.18 4.44
N PRO A 148 -5.49 12.18 5.28
CA PRO A 148 -6.00 10.85 4.95
C PRO A 148 -7.47 10.88 4.50
N SER A 149 -7.87 9.90 3.69
CA SER A 149 -9.25 9.63 3.27
C SER A 149 -10.19 9.35 4.44
N ALA A 150 -11.50 9.31 4.20
CA ALA A 150 -12.61 9.15 5.15
C ALA A 150 -13.24 10.45 5.69
N SER A 151 -12.55 11.59 5.59
CA SER A 151 -13.00 12.86 6.16
C SER A 151 -13.83 13.72 5.21
N ALA A 152 -13.63 13.57 3.90
CA ALA A 152 -14.23 14.40 2.84
C ALA A 152 -14.03 15.90 3.08
N GLY A 153 -12.82 16.32 3.44
CA GLY A 153 -12.50 17.70 3.80
C GLY A 153 -13.22 18.19 5.06
N GLY A 154 -13.59 17.28 5.96
CA GLY A 154 -14.35 17.56 7.19
C GLY A 154 -15.88 17.46 7.03
N LEU A 155 -16.40 17.18 5.83
CA LEU A 155 -17.85 17.07 5.59
C LEU A 155 -18.50 15.90 6.33
N VAL A 156 -17.75 14.84 6.63
CA VAL A 156 -18.27 13.68 7.37
C VAL A 156 -18.66 14.03 8.80
N LEU A 157 -17.86 14.86 9.49
CA LEU A 157 -18.13 15.27 10.87
C LEU A 157 -19.02 16.52 10.98
N ARG A 158 -19.30 17.21 9.87
CA ARG A 158 -20.11 18.42 9.89
C ARG A 158 -21.54 18.10 10.34
N GLY A 159 -21.90 18.56 11.54
CA GLY A 159 -23.18 18.26 12.17
C GLY A 159 -23.27 16.87 12.81
N HIS A 160 -22.18 16.12 12.83
CA HIS A 160 -22.09 14.73 13.31
C HIS A 160 -20.85 14.49 14.20
N PRO A 161 -20.67 15.24 15.30
CA PRO A 161 -19.50 15.08 16.18
C PRO A 161 -19.42 13.68 16.82
N GLU A 162 -20.54 12.96 16.92
CA GLU A 162 -20.60 11.59 17.44
C GLU A 162 -19.85 10.56 16.58
N LEU A 163 -19.51 10.92 15.33
CA LEU A 163 -18.79 10.07 14.38
C LEU A 163 -17.26 10.25 14.45
N GLU A 164 -16.76 11.15 15.30
CA GLU A 164 -15.34 11.41 15.48
C GLU A 164 -14.60 10.17 16.03
N ALA A 165 -13.37 9.96 15.57
CA ALA A 165 -12.49 8.91 16.07
C ALA A 165 -12.33 9.01 17.59
N LEU A 166 -12.50 7.86 18.28
CA LEU A 166 -12.41 7.77 19.73
C LEU A 166 -11.25 6.87 20.14
N VAL A 167 -10.67 7.19 21.29
CA VAL A 167 -9.68 6.35 21.97
C VAL A 167 -10.05 6.18 23.43
N LEU A 168 -9.75 4.99 23.97
CA LEU A 168 -9.66 4.77 25.40
C LEU A 168 -8.27 5.22 25.87
N ALA A 169 -8.23 6.24 26.72
CA ALA A 169 -7.01 6.75 27.33
C ALA A 169 -6.85 6.22 28.76
N PHE A 170 -5.60 6.04 29.18
CA PHE A 170 -5.25 5.74 30.57
C PHE A 170 -4.40 6.87 31.16
N SER A 171 -4.89 7.50 32.24
CA SER A 171 -4.17 8.49 33.04
C SER A 171 -3.95 7.98 34.45
N GLY A 172 -2.73 7.59 34.79
CA GLY A 172 -2.38 7.21 36.16
C GLY A 172 -1.22 6.25 36.24
N THR A 173 -0.96 5.77 37.46
CA THR A 173 0.00 4.70 37.74
C THR A 173 -0.65 3.44 38.27
N ASP A 174 -1.93 3.51 38.64
CA ASP A 174 -2.71 2.39 39.16
C ASP A 174 -3.74 1.93 38.13
N LEU A 175 -3.49 0.78 37.49
CA LEU A 175 -4.38 0.16 36.51
C LEU A 175 -5.63 -0.48 37.15
N SER A 176 -5.70 -0.55 38.48
CA SER A 176 -6.87 -1.03 39.19
C SER A 176 -7.92 0.05 39.43
N ASP A 177 -7.55 1.33 39.30
CA ASP A 177 -8.49 2.45 39.42
C ASP A 177 -9.34 2.57 38.14
N PRO A 178 -10.66 2.30 38.22
CA PRO A 178 -11.53 2.43 37.06
C PRO A 178 -11.58 3.85 36.51
N ALA A 179 -11.41 4.88 37.35
CA ALA A 179 -11.47 6.28 36.98
C ALA A 179 -10.24 6.75 36.19
N ALA A 180 -9.15 5.97 36.20
CA ALA A 180 -7.97 6.23 35.38
C ALA A 180 -8.20 5.97 33.89
N PHE A 181 -9.30 5.32 33.51
CA PHE A 181 -9.66 5.01 32.12
C PHE A 181 -10.82 5.89 31.66
N PHE A 182 -10.67 6.56 30.53
CA PHE A 182 -11.72 7.42 29.99
C PHE A 182 -11.63 7.52 28.46
N LEU A 183 -12.78 7.72 27.82
CA LEU A 183 -12.85 7.96 26.39
C LEU A 183 -12.59 9.43 26.07
N ARG A 184 -11.89 9.68 24.96
CA ARG A 184 -11.71 11.02 24.39
C ARG A 184 -11.59 10.96 22.87
N PRO A 185 -11.78 12.07 22.16
CA PRO A 185 -11.45 12.17 20.74
C PRO A 185 -10.00 11.80 20.45
N ALA A 186 -9.77 11.11 19.33
CA ALA A 186 -8.47 10.71 18.83
C ALA A 186 -7.88 11.81 17.94
N TYR A 187 -7.55 12.96 18.54
CA TYR A 187 -7.03 14.12 17.82
C TYR A 187 -5.64 14.53 18.30
N GLU A 188 -5.52 15.10 19.49
CA GLU A 188 -4.23 15.57 20.00
C GLU A 188 -3.23 14.43 20.19
N HIS A 189 -1.98 14.67 19.77
CA HIS A 189 -0.89 13.69 19.81
C HIS A 189 -1.12 12.45 18.95
N THR A 190 -1.94 12.54 17.91
CA THR A 190 -2.17 11.45 16.94
C THR A 190 -1.69 11.84 15.54
N HIS A 191 -1.82 10.93 14.56
CA HIS A 191 -1.64 11.26 13.15
C HIS A 191 -2.52 12.44 12.70
N ALA A 192 -3.77 12.56 13.17
CA ALA A 192 -4.68 13.63 12.79
C ALA A 192 -4.16 15.05 13.14
N ALA A 193 -3.40 15.17 14.23
CA ALA A 193 -2.75 16.43 14.65
C ALA A 193 -1.35 16.64 14.03
N ASN A 194 -0.77 15.62 13.42
CA ASN A 194 0.58 15.60 12.84
C ASN A 194 0.57 15.16 11.36
N ASN A 195 -0.45 15.55 10.62
CA ASN A 195 -0.63 15.23 9.21
C ASN A 195 -0.07 16.32 8.28
N TYR A 196 0.57 15.98 7.15
CA TYR A 196 1.19 17.00 6.26
C TYR A 196 0.18 17.79 5.42
N HIS A 197 -1.07 17.34 5.29
CA HIS A 197 -2.11 18.06 4.57
C HIS A 197 -2.84 19.09 5.44
N ALA A 198 -3.40 18.68 6.58
CA ALA A 198 -4.09 19.57 7.50
C ALA A 198 -4.18 18.97 8.90
N LYS A 199 -4.12 19.83 9.93
CA LYS A 199 -4.45 19.44 11.31
C LYS A 199 -5.97 19.49 11.47
N ARG A 200 -6.62 18.34 11.42
CA ARG A 200 -8.08 18.20 11.33
C ARG A 200 -8.56 17.00 12.12
N ARG A 201 -9.72 17.12 12.78
CA ARG A 201 -10.42 16.03 13.45
C ARG A 201 -10.87 14.97 12.43
N TYR A 202 -10.82 13.71 12.83
CA TYR A 202 -10.90 12.60 11.89
C TYR A 202 -12.06 11.64 12.23
N PRO A 203 -12.81 11.13 11.23
CA PRO A 203 -13.89 10.17 11.48
C PRO A 203 -13.41 8.82 12.00
N ASN A 204 -14.27 8.16 12.78
CA ASN A 204 -13.95 6.87 13.37
C ASN A 204 -14.11 5.72 12.36
N LEU A 205 -13.02 5.11 11.91
CA LEU A 205 -13.10 3.99 10.95
C LEU A 205 -13.66 2.70 11.56
N LEU A 206 -13.70 2.59 12.90
CA LEU A 206 -14.42 1.51 13.58
C LEU A 206 -15.92 1.77 13.66
N ASP A 207 -16.39 3.00 13.41
CA ASP A 207 -17.81 3.32 13.37
C ASP A 207 -18.34 3.12 11.94
N ASP A 208 -19.22 2.14 11.75
CA ASP A 208 -19.80 1.85 10.45
C ASP A 208 -20.65 3.02 9.92
N ARG A 209 -21.20 3.85 10.81
CA ARG A 209 -22.00 5.02 10.46
C ARG A 209 -21.12 6.15 9.90
N ALA A 210 -19.90 6.30 10.41
CA ALA A 210 -18.93 7.27 9.89
C ALA A 210 -18.53 6.94 8.45
N THR A 211 -18.22 5.68 8.16
CA THR A 211 -17.90 5.25 6.78
C THR A 211 -19.11 5.36 5.86
N ARG A 212 -20.32 5.01 6.34
CA ARG A 212 -21.54 5.20 5.55
C ARG A 212 -21.74 6.67 5.18
N ARG A 213 -21.53 7.57 6.15
CA ARG A 213 -21.59 9.01 5.91
C ARG A 213 -20.53 9.47 4.91
N PHE A 214 -19.31 8.93 4.98
CA PHE A 214 -18.27 9.19 3.99
C PHE A 214 -18.72 8.81 2.57
N ILE A 215 -19.26 7.61 2.38
CA ILE A 215 -19.80 7.15 1.09
C ILE A 215 -20.94 8.07 0.61
N GLU A 216 -21.86 8.44 1.49
CA GLU A 216 -22.99 9.34 1.18
C GLU A 216 -22.54 10.73 0.71
N VAL A 217 -21.51 11.32 1.32
CA VAL A 217 -21.06 12.68 0.97
C VAL A 217 -20.07 12.70 -0.20
N THR A 218 -19.31 11.63 -0.42
CA THR A 218 -18.30 11.56 -1.50
C THR A 218 -18.77 10.70 -2.67
N HIS A 219 -18.78 9.38 -2.49
CA HIS A 219 -18.99 8.38 -3.53
C HIS A 219 -20.34 8.57 -4.24
N GLU A 220 -21.41 8.77 -3.47
CA GLU A 220 -22.74 9.08 -4.01
C GLU A 220 -22.78 10.42 -4.77
N ALA A 221 -22.07 11.44 -4.28
CA ALA A 221 -22.01 12.74 -4.96
C ALA A 221 -21.33 12.65 -6.32
N TYR A 222 -20.25 11.86 -6.43
CA TYR A 222 -19.62 11.54 -7.73
C TYR A 222 -20.55 10.71 -8.61
N TYR A 223 -21.20 9.67 -8.07
CA TYR A 223 -22.10 8.82 -8.84
C TYR A 223 -23.26 9.61 -9.45
N GLN A 224 -23.94 10.43 -8.66
CA GLN A 224 -25.06 11.26 -9.11
C GLN A 224 -24.73 12.17 -10.30
N ARG A 225 -23.46 12.59 -10.42
CA ARG A 225 -23.00 13.54 -11.45
C ARG A 225 -22.32 12.86 -12.64
N LEU A 226 -21.71 11.70 -12.43
CA LEU A 226 -20.85 11.03 -13.42
C LEU A 226 -21.31 9.61 -13.78
N GLN A 227 -22.52 9.20 -13.36
CA GLN A 227 -23.08 7.86 -13.58
C GLN A 227 -22.81 7.25 -14.97
N PRO A 228 -22.95 7.97 -16.11
CA PRO A 228 -22.72 7.37 -17.44
C PRO A 228 -21.28 6.87 -17.66
N HIS A 229 -20.32 7.35 -16.89
CA HIS A 229 -18.90 7.01 -17.02
C HIS A 229 -18.45 5.85 -16.11
N PHE A 230 -19.31 5.41 -15.18
CA PHE A 230 -18.96 4.37 -14.21
C PHE A 230 -18.82 3.00 -14.89
N GLY A 231 -17.69 2.34 -14.61
CA GLY A 231 -17.34 1.04 -15.17
C GLY A 231 -16.80 1.09 -16.61
N THR A 232 -16.84 2.24 -17.27
CA THR A 232 -16.29 2.44 -18.63
C THR A 232 -15.06 3.34 -18.58
N THR A 233 -15.24 4.62 -18.26
CA THR A 233 -14.16 5.61 -18.13
C THR A 233 -13.66 5.70 -16.70
N ILE A 234 -14.57 5.78 -15.72
CA ILE A 234 -14.25 5.74 -14.29
C ILE A 234 -14.09 4.27 -13.89
N ARG A 235 -12.88 3.90 -13.48
CA ARG A 235 -12.51 2.48 -13.24
C ARG A 235 -12.33 2.14 -11.76
N ALA A 236 -11.93 3.10 -10.92
CA ALA A 236 -11.71 2.86 -9.51
C ALA A 236 -11.88 4.11 -8.65
N PHE A 237 -12.06 3.90 -7.36
CA PHE A 237 -11.92 4.90 -6.31
C PHE A 237 -10.63 4.63 -5.53
N PHE A 238 -9.83 5.67 -5.35
CA PHE A 238 -8.57 5.68 -4.61
C PHE A 238 -8.83 6.25 -3.23
N THR A 239 -8.51 5.47 -2.19
CA THR A 239 -8.47 5.89 -0.78
C THR A 239 -7.01 6.00 -0.30
N ASP A 240 -6.67 7.10 0.37
CA ASP A 240 -5.29 7.47 0.72
C ASP A 240 -5.07 7.45 2.24
N GLU A 241 -4.17 6.58 2.69
CA GLU A 241 -3.69 6.47 4.08
C GLU A 241 -4.74 6.54 5.22
N PRO A 242 -5.93 5.91 5.10
CA PRO A 242 -6.91 5.90 6.18
C PRO A 242 -6.32 5.18 7.41
N SER A 243 -6.56 5.67 8.63
CA SER A 243 -6.09 4.97 9.82
C SER A 243 -6.93 5.20 11.07
N LEU A 244 -6.75 4.37 12.10
CA LEU A 244 -7.52 4.44 13.33
C LEU A 244 -7.19 5.61 14.26
N MET A 245 -6.21 6.45 13.90
CA MET A 245 -5.74 7.59 14.71
C MET A 245 -5.35 7.23 16.16
N ALA A 246 -4.99 5.98 16.42
CA ALA A 246 -4.70 5.48 17.77
C ALA A 246 -3.20 5.43 18.11
N VAL A 247 -2.38 6.22 17.42
CA VAL A 247 -0.94 6.27 17.64
C VAL A 247 -0.37 7.65 17.32
N ASP A 248 0.64 8.06 18.08
CA ASP A 248 1.49 9.21 17.80
C ASP A 248 2.58 8.82 16.78
N LEU A 249 2.63 9.51 15.64
CA LEU A 249 3.68 9.33 14.63
C LEU A 249 4.88 10.26 14.85
N GLY A 250 4.79 11.15 15.85
CA GLY A 250 5.74 12.21 16.09
C GLY A 250 5.41 13.49 15.33
N PRO A 251 6.07 14.60 15.72
CA PRO A 251 5.84 15.89 15.08
C PRO A 251 6.41 15.91 13.66
N ILE A 252 5.74 16.64 12.79
CA ILE A 252 6.25 16.95 11.45
C ILE A 252 7.53 17.80 11.59
N PRO A 253 8.64 17.42 10.92
CA PRO A 253 9.86 18.22 10.94
C PRO A 253 9.67 19.62 10.36
N GLU A 254 10.36 20.62 10.93
CA GLU A 254 10.41 21.97 10.36
C GLU A 254 11.32 22.04 9.12
N PRO A 255 11.03 22.92 8.14
CA PRO A 255 9.98 23.94 8.12
C PRO A 255 8.62 23.46 7.59
N ALA A 256 8.42 22.15 7.40
CA ALA A 256 7.16 21.63 6.84
C ALA A 256 6.01 21.79 7.84
N GLY A 257 6.25 21.47 9.12
CA GLY A 257 5.21 21.52 10.17
C GLY A 257 4.53 22.88 10.33
N SER A 258 5.30 23.97 10.26
CA SER A 258 4.77 25.34 10.38
C SER A 258 3.91 25.81 9.20
N LYS A 259 3.94 25.10 8.07
CA LYS A 259 3.16 25.45 6.87
C LYS A 259 1.85 24.67 6.75
N VAL A 260 1.65 23.66 7.60
CA VAL A 260 0.44 22.84 7.58
C VAL A 260 -0.76 23.66 8.06
N PRO A 261 -1.84 23.77 7.25
CA PRO A 261 -3.10 24.35 7.67
C PRO A 261 -3.64 23.76 8.98
N VAL A 262 -4.24 24.60 9.80
CA VAL A 262 -4.91 24.19 11.05
C VAL A 262 -6.40 24.40 10.87
N ASP A 263 -7.11 23.32 10.54
CA ASP A 263 -8.57 23.34 10.39
C ASP A 263 -9.23 23.30 11.78
N ASP A 264 -8.70 22.44 12.66
CA ASP A 264 -9.15 22.30 14.05
C ASP A 264 -8.02 22.71 15.02
N PRO A 265 -8.23 23.69 15.92
CA PRO A 265 -7.21 24.08 16.89
C PRO A 265 -6.81 22.92 17.82
N ILE A 266 -5.50 22.74 18.01
CA ILE A 266 -4.96 21.79 19.00
C ILE A 266 -5.07 22.40 20.39
N ASP A 267 -5.65 21.67 21.34
CA ASP A 267 -5.64 22.07 22.74
C ASP A 267 -4.32 21.65 23.42
N PRO A 268 -3.45 22.61 23.83
CA PRO A 268 -2.19 22.29 24.47
C PRO A 268 -2.36 21.67 25.87
N ASN A 269 -3.55 21.72 26.47
CA ASN A 269 -3.83 21.17 27.79
C ASN A 269 -4.18 19.68 27.75
N VAL A 270 -4.43 19.11 26.57
CA VAL A 270 -4.73 17.68 26.44
C VAL A 270 -3.45 16.88 26.70
N PRO A 271 -3.40 16.05 27.77
CA PRO A 271 -2.20 15.34 28.14
C PRO A 271 -1.89 14.24 27.13
N LYS A 272 -0.58 14.04 26.94
CA LYS A 272 -0.06 12.92 26.18
C LYS A 272 -0.19 11.64 27.01
N LEU A 273 -1.02 10.70 26.56
CA LEU A 273 -1.40 9.48 27.30
C LEU A 273 -1.35 8.26 26.38
N PRO A 274 -1.04 7.06 26.90
CA PRO A 274 -1.24 5.83 26.15
C PRO A 274 -2.72 5.65 25.81
N THR A 275 -2.99 5.22 24.58
CA THR A 275 -4.35 5.09 24.05
C THR A 275 -4.51 3.85 23.19
N VAL A 276 -5.74 3.33 23.10
CA VAL A 276 -6.14 2.28 22.16
C VAL A 276 -7.45 2.71 21.46
N PRO A 277 -7.70 2.32 20.19
CA PRO A 277 -8.87 2.80 19.45
C PRO A 277 -10.18 2.33 20.07
N TRP A 278 -11.24 3.13 19.96
CA TRP A 278 -12.53 2.78 20.53
C TRP A 278 -13.67 3.13 19.58
N ALA A 279 -14.83 2.49 19.77
CA ALA A 279 -16.05 2.79 19.03
C ALA A 279 -17.27 2.60 19.93
N TYR A 280 -18.40 3.15 19.48
CA TYR A 280 -19.65 3.18 20.25
C TYR A 280 -20.14 1.80 20.71
N ASP A 281 -19.92 0.74 19.93
CA ASP A 281 -20.38 -0.62 20.23
C ASP A 281 -19.22 -1.60 20.49
N LEU A 282 -17.97 -1.14 20.62
CA LEU A 282 -16.81 -2.04 20.67
C LEU A 282 -16.85 -3.00 21.87
N ALA A 283 -17.23 -2.51 23.06
CA ALA A 283 -17.35 -3.32 24.26
C ALA A 283 -18.46 -4.39 24.13
N ASP A 284 -19.60 -4.01 23.54
CA ASP A 284 -20.72 -4.92 23.31
C ASP A 284 -20.34 -6.04 22.33
N ARG A 285 -19.67 -5.68 21.23
CA ARG A 285 -19.16 -6.65 20.24
C ARG A 285 -18.13 -7.59 20.83
N TYR A 286 -17.27 -7.09 21.72
CA TYR A 286 -16.30 -7.90 22.43
C TYR A 286 -17.00 -8.92 23.36
N ALA A 287 -17.98 -8.45 24.14
CA ALA A 287 -18.76 -9.31 25.02
C ALA A 287 -19.56 -10.38 24.26
N GLU A 288 -20.17 -10.00 23.13
CA GLU A 288 -20.90 -10.90 22.22
C GLU A 288 -19.98 -12.02 21.71
N ARG A 289 -18.78 -11.67 21.22
CA ARG A 289 -17.87 -12.62 20.57
C ARG A 289 -17.09 -13.51 21.53
N TYR A 290 -16.62 -12.95 22.64
CA TYR A 290 -15.67 -13.63 23.54
C TYR A 290 -16.28 -13.99 24.90
N HIS A 291 -17.55 -13.67 25.13
CA HIS A 291 -18.26 -13.92 26.39
C HIS A 291 -17.50 -13.38 27.62
N GLN A 292 -16.86 -12.22 27.46
CA GLN A 292 -16.02 -11.56 28.46
C GLN A 292 -16.31 -10.06 28.45
N ASN A 293 -16.44 -9.46 29.63
CA ASN A 293 -16.64 -8.00 29.75
C ASN A 293 -15.30 -7.28 29.50
N LEU A 294 -15.23 -6.50 28.42
CA LEU A 294 -14.00 -5.76 28.06
C LEU A 294 -13.62 -4.74 29.13
N GLU A 295 -14.60 -4.12 29.79
CA GLU A 295 -14.34 -3.13 30.83
C GLU A 295 -13.60 -3.77 32.02
N GLU A 296 -13.94 -4.99 32.41
CA GLU A 296 -13.31 -5.69 33.53
C GLU A 296 -11.88 -6.12 33.23
N CYS A 297 -11.55 -6.37 31.97
CA CYS A 297 -10.21 -6.80 31.54
C CYS A 297 -9.38 -5.72 30.82
N ARG A 298 -9.89 -4.49 30.65
CA ARG A 298 -9.24 -3.42 29.88
C ARG A 298 -7.82 -3.06 30.33
N LYS A 299 -7.47 -3.31 31.61
CA LYS A 299 -6.09 -3.13 32.12
C LYS A 299 -5.05 -3.90 31.31
N SER A 300 -5.43 -5.08 30.80
CA SER A 300 -4.56 -5.94 29.99
C SER A 300 -4.26 -5.33 28.63
N LEU A 301 -5.03 -4.33 28.16
CA LEU A 301 -4.70 -3.59 26.95
C LEU A 301 -3.48 -2.67 27.15
N PHE A 302 -3.19 -2.26 28.39
CA PHE A 302 -2.16 -1.28 28.71
C PHE A 302 -0.93 -1.90 29.38
N ALA A 303 -1.08 -2.99 30.13
CA ALA A 303 0.04 -3.68 30.77
C ALA A 303 -0.22 -5.18 30.99
N GLY A 304 0.69 -5.84 31.69
CA GLY A 304 0.56 -7.24 32.12
C GLY A 304 1.11 -8.24 31.11
N ASP A 305 1.85 -9.24 31.60
CA ASP A 305 2.63 -10.19 30.79
C ASP A 305 2.19 -11.65 30.98
N THR A 306 1.08 -11.88 31.68
CA THR A 306 0.51 -13.23 31.78
C THR A 306 -0.11 -13.65 30.45
N GLU A 307 -0.36 -14.95 30.30
CA GLU A 307 -1.02 -15.45 29.09
C GLU A 307 -2.47 -14.94 28.99
N GLU A 308 -3.16 -14.74 30.11
CA GLU A 308 -4.47 -14.10 30.14
C GLU A 308 -4.42 -12.67 29.62
N ASP A 309 -3.41 -11.88 30.04
CA ASP A 309 -3.25 -10.50 29.55
C ASP A 309 -2.99 -10.47 28.03
N ARG A 310 -2.11 -11.37 27.55
CA ARG A 310 -1.81 -11.52 26.12
C ARG A 310 -3.06 -11.91 25.35
N GLU A 311 -3.86 -12.83 25.86
CA GLU A 311 -5.07 -13.30 25.21
C GLU A 311 -6.14 -12.21 25.12
N VAL A 312 -6.32 -11.39 26.16
CA VAL A 312 -7.20 -10.21 26.09
C VAL A 312 -6.79 -9.28 24.95
N ARG A 313 -5.50 -8.99 24.81
CA ARG A 313 -4.99 -8.16 23.70
C ARG A 313 -5.20 -8.82 22.33
N ARG A 314 -4.94 -10.12 22.19
CA ARG A 314 -5.18 -10.84 20.92
C ARG A 314 -6.65 -10.75 20.51
N ARG A 315 -7.58 -10.98 21.44
CA ARG A 315 -9.03 -10.88 21.19
C ARG A 315 -9.44 -9.48 20.81
N TYR A 316 -8.96 -8.47 21.55
CA TYR A 316 -9.29 -7.08 21.30
C TYR A 316 -8.81 -6.64 19.90
N TRP A 317 -7.53 -6.89 19.57
CA TRP A 317 -6.99 -6.51 18.26
C TRP A 317 -7.53 -7.35 17.10
N SER A 318 -7.91 -8.60 17.35
CA SER A 318 -8.64 -9.42 16.38
C SER A 318 -9.98 -8.79 16.03
N LEU A 319 -10.76 -8.35 17.03
CA LEU A 319 -12.02 -7.63 16.82
C LEU A 319 -11.79 -6.29 16.11
N VAL A 320 -10.83 -5.48 16.54
CA VAL A 320 -10.46 -4.21 15.88
C VAL A 320 -10.10 -4.44 14.40
N GLY A 321 -9.33 -5.50 14.10
CA GLY A 321 -8.96 -5.87 12.74
C GLY A 321 -10.16 -6.27 11.87
N ASP A 322 -11.10 -7.03 12.43
CA ASP A 322 -12.34 -7.40 11.73
C ASP A 322 -13.23 -6.19 11.45
N LEU A 323 -13.43 -5.33 12.47
CA LEU A 323 -14.26 -4.13 12.33
C LEU A 323 -13.65 -3.15 11.32
N THR A 324 -12.34 -2.90 11.38
CA THR A 324 -11.65 -2.02 10.42
C THR A 324 -11.79 -2.54 8.99
N ALA A 325 -11.54 -3.84 8.77
CA ALA A 325 -11.63 -4.45 7.46
C ALA A 325 -13.07 -4.45 6.90
N GLU A 326 -14.10 -4.66 7.72
CA GLU A 326 -15.49 -4.72 7.26
C GLU A 326 -16.19 -3.36 7.17
N ARG A 327 -15.96 -2.50 8.17
CA ARG A 327 -16.68 -1.24 8.33
C ARG A 327 -16.09 -0.16 7.45
N TYR A 328 -14.77 -0.07 7.30
CA TYR A 328 -14.18 0.90 6.36
C TYR A 328 -14.04 0.31 4.96
N PHE A 329 -13.04 -0.56 4.78
CA PHE A 329 -12.67 -1.07 3.46
C PHE A 329 -13.78 -1.91 2.83
N GLY A 330 -14.45 -2.76 3.61
CA GLY A 330 -15.54 -3.61 3.13
C GLY A 330 -16.79 -2.83 2.69
N GLN A 331 -17.14 -1.74 3.36
CA GLN A 331 -18.28 -0.89 2.93
C GLN A 331 -17.97 -0.19 1.60
N ILE A 332 -16.78 0.38 1.47
CA ILE A 332 -16.33 1.02 0.22
C ILE A 332 -16.27 -0.01 -0.91
N GLN A 333 -15.66 -1.18 -0.68
CA GLN A 333 -15.57 -2.26 -1.67
C GLN A 333 -16.96 -2.68 -2.18
N ARG A 334 -17.91 -2.93 -1.27
CA ARG A 334 -19.27 -3.33 -1.67
C ARG A 334 -19.95 -2.24 -2.49
N TRP A 335 -19.77 -0.98 -2.12
CA TRP A 335 -20.31 0.14 -2.87
C TRP A 335 -19.69 0.24 -4.27
N THR A 336 -18.36 0.19 -4.40
CA THR A 336 -17.70 0.30 -5.72
C THR A 336 -18.08 -0.86 -6.64
N GLN A 337 -18.13 -2.08 -6.11
CA GLN A 337 -18.55 -3.26 -6.88
C GLN A 337 -20.00 -3.14 -7.39
N ALA A 338 -20.92 -2.63 -6.56
CA ALA A 338 -22.31 -2.37 -6.97
C ALA A 338 -22.40 -1.33 -8.11
N HIS A 339 -21.42 -0.43 -8.19
CA HIS A 339 -21.34 0.63 -9.19
C HIS A 339 -20.34 0.33 -10.32
N ARG A 340 -19.89 -0.93 -10.46
CA ARG A 340 -18.97 -1.41 -11.51
C ARG A 340 -17.61 -0.70 -11.53
N THR A 341 -17.17 -0.19 -10.39
CA THR A 341 -15.83 0.35 -10.17
C THR A 341 -15.07 -0.52 -9.17
N ALA A 342 -13.75 -0.37 -9.12
CA ALA A 342 -12.90 -1.03 -8.13
C ALA A 342 -12.67 -0.13 -6.90
N SER A 343 -12.59 -0.72 -5.71
CA SER A 343 -11.98 -0.08 -4.55
C SER A 343 -10.45 -0.25 -4.64
N SER A 344 -9.72 0.84 -4.43
CA SER A 344 -8.26 0.92 -4.56
C SER A 344 -7.69 1.92 -3.55
N GLY A 345 -6.37 1.92 -3.37
CA GLY A 345 -5.69 2.83 -2.44
C GLY A 345 -4.54 2.13 -1.76
N HIS A 346 -4.06 2.71 -0.66
CA HIS A 346 -3.05 2.07 0.19
C HIS A 346 -3.26 2.41 1.67
N ASN A 347 -2.55 1.68 2.52
CA ASN A 347 -2.55 1.91 3.96
C ASN A 347 -1.45 2.93 4.30
N LEU A 348 -1.62 3.69 5.37
CA LEU A 348 -0.53 4.37 6.07
C LEU A 348 0.47 3.37 6.68
N HIS A 349 1.77 3.64 6.55
CA HIS A 349 2.88 2.92 7.20
C HIS A 349 2.99 1.42 6.86
N GLU A 350 2.79 1.02 5.59
CA GLU A 350 2.89 -0.39 5.17
C GLU A 350 4.25 -1.01 5.47
N GLU A 351 5.30 -0.17 5.53
CA GLU A 351 6.68 -0.53 5.82
C GLU A 351 6.95 -0.84 7.29
N SER A 352 5.98 -0.72 8.21
CA SER A 352 6.20 -0.90 9.66
C SER A 352 5.16 -1.78 10.35
N ILE A 353 5.41 -3.09 10.41
CA ILE A 353 4.44 -4.07 10.94
C ILE A 353 4.00 -3.86 12.39
N MET A 354 4.80 -3.16 13.20
CA MET A 354 4.42 -2.81 14.57
C MET A 354 3.35 -1.71 14.60
N HIS A 355 3.38 -0.76 13.66
CA HIS A 355 2.36 0.28 13.53
C HIS A 355 1.03 -0.30 13.04
N HIS A 356 1.04 -1.44 12.34
CA HIS A 356 -0.20 -2.04 11.84
C HIS A 356 -1.17 -2.44 12.95
N VAL A 357 -0.68 -2.73 14.16
CA VAL A 357 -1.53 -3.06 15.32
C VAL A 357 -2.45 -1.88 15.67
N PRO A 358 -1.95 -0.70 16.08
CA PRO A 358 -2.81 0.44 16.40
C PRO A 358 -3.43 1.12 15.18
N LEU A 359 -2.86 0.98 13.97
CA LEU A 359 -3.42 1.62 12.78
C LEU A 359 -4.58 0.84 12.13
N TYR A 360 -4.59 -0.50 12.25
CA TYR A 360 -5.59 -1.35 11.56
C TYR A 360 -6.06 -2.58 12.35
N GLY A 361 -5.41 -2.94 13.45
CA GLY A 361 -5.46 -4.29 14.02
C GLY A 361 -4.72 -5.29 13.11
N ASN A 362 -5.15 -5.45 11.86
CA ASN A 362 -4.50 -6.31 10.87
C ASN A 362 -4.34 -5.60 9.51
N GLY A 363 -3.14 -5.06 9.24
CA GLY A 363 -2.87 -4.31 8.02
C GLY A 363 -3.02 -5.16 6.73
N LEU A 364 -2.62 -6.44 6.77
CA LEU A 364 -2.77 -7.35 5.64
C LEU A 364 -4.25 -7.65 5.36
N LYS A 365 -5.06 -7.92 6.38
CA LYS A 365 -6.51 -8.11 6.24
C LYS A 365 -7.19 -6.86 5.67
N ALA A 366 -6.86 -5.69 6.20
CA ALA A 366 -7.41 -4.41 5.79
C ALA A 366 -7.14 -4.16 4.29
N ILE A 367 -5.89 -4.25 3.85
CA ILE A 367 -5.54 -3.97 2.46
C ILE A 367 -6.11 -5.02 1.49
N SER A 368 -6.27 -6.27 1.94
CA SER A 368 -6.89 -7.37 1.16
C SER A 368 -8.37 -7.13 0.82
N ARG A 369 -9.01 -6.12 1.44
CA ARG A 369 -10.39 -5.74 1.09
C ARG A 369 -10.48 -4.86 -0.14
N MET A 370 -9.38 -4.26 -0.60
CA MET A 370 -9.40 -3.51 -1.85
C MET A 370 -9.40 -4.46 -3.06
N ASP A 371 -10.08 -4.07 -4.13
CA ASP A 371 -10.06 -4.81 -5.39
C ASP A 371 -8.72 -4.61 -6.13
N ILE A 372 -8.08 -3.45 -5.91
CA ILE A 372 -6.73 -3.10 -6.40
C ILE A 372 -5.93 -2.52 -5.21
N PRO A 373 -5.41 -3.36 -4.30
CA PRO A 373 -4.59 -2.88 -3.19
C PRO A 373 -3.31 -2.21 -3.70
N GLY A 374 -2.77 -1.28 -2.93
CA GLY A 374 -1.67 -0.43 -3.37
C GLY A 374 -0.55 -0.23 -2.37
N LEU A 375 0.49 0.45 -2.83
CA LEU A 375 1.62 0.90 -2.01
C LEU A 375 1.91 2.37 -2.24
N ASP A 376 2.54 3.00 -1.25
CA ASP A 376 3.20 4.29 -1.41
C ASP A 376 4.73 4.15 -1.60
N MET A 377 5.24 4.66 -2.73
CA MET A 377 6.65 4.68 -3.09
C MET A 377 7.14 6.11 -3.31
N LEU A 378 7.45 6.79 -2.21
CA LEU A 378 7.92 8.19 -2.18
C LEU A 378 9.37 8.42 -2.63
N THR A 379 10.06 7.37 -3.07
CA THR A 379 11.45 7.45 -3.52
C THR A 379 11.61 6.85 -4.90
N SER A 380 12.37 7.54 -5.73
CA SER A 380 12.84 7.03 -7.03
C SER A 380 14.31 6.61 -6.99
N ASP A 381 14.87 6.35 -5.80
CA ASP A 381 16.21 5.78 -5.69
C ASP A 381 16.10 4.26 -5.83
N PRO A 382 16.56 3.66 -6.94
CA PRO A 382 16.47 2.22 -7.12
C PRO A 382 17.24 1.47 -6.04
N GLN A 383 18.24 2.06 -5.41
CA GLN A 383 19.00 1.39 -4.35
C GLN A 383 18.30 1.36 -3.01
N ALA A 384 17.35 2.28 -2.76
CA ALA A 384 16.55 2.26 -1.54
C ALA A 384 15.87 0.89 -1.36
N VAL A 385 15.47 0.29 -2.49
CA VAL A 385 14.75 -0.98 -2.49
C VAL A 385 15.61 -2.17 -2.05
N MET A 386 16.96 -2.08 -2.09
CA MET A 386 17.86 -3.15 -1.61
C MET A 386 17.85 -3.29 -0.08
N HIS A 387 17.40 -2.25 0.61
CA HIS A 387 17.45 -2.14 2.07
C HIS A 387 16.05 -2.03 2.69
N SER A 388 15.16 -1.29 2.03
CA SER A 388 13.78 -1.05 2.42
C SER A 388 12.85 -1.32 1.22
N GLY A 389 11.53 -1.17 1.36
CA GLY A 389 10.60 -1.20 0.21
C GLY A 389 10.01 -2.57 -0.18
N TRP A 390 10.68 -3.70 0.06
CA TRP A 390 10.04 -5.01 -0.21
C TRP A 390 8.77 -5.21 0.60
N GLN A 391 8.72 -4.72 1.84
CA GLN A 391 7.56 -4.85 2.70
C GLN A 391 6.38 -4.08 2.12
N THR A 392 6.62 -2.84 1.69
CA THR A 392 5.65 -1.96 1.04
C THR A 392 5.12 -2.57 -0.26
N ALA A 393 5.95 -3.24 -1.06
CA ALA A 393 5.50 -3.90 -2.29
C ALA A 393 4.85 -5.29 -2.06
N ALA A 394 5.37 -6.07 -1.12
CA ALA A 394 4.89 -7.43 -0.85
C ALA A 394 3.50 -7.42 -0.20
N MET A 395 3.20 -6.44 0.66
CA MET A 395 1.92 -6.36 1.37
C MET A 395 0.69 -6.27 0.44
N PRO A 396 0.56 -5.28 -0.47
CA PRO A 396 -0.59 -5.20 -1.36
C PRO A 396 -0.66 -6.36 -2.35
N LEU A 397 0.48 -6.82 -2.86
CA LEU A 397 0.54 -8.03 -3.70
C LEU A 397 -0.03 -9.25 -2.99
N SER A 398 0.34 -9.42 -1.72
CA SER A 398 -0.16 -10.53 -0.90
C SER A 398 -1.64 -10.38 -0.67
N GLY A 399 -2.12 -9.19 -0.35
CA GLY A 399 -3.55 -8.96 -0.18
C GLY A 399 -4.37 -9.27 -1.45
N ALA A 400 -3.85 -8.91 -2.63
CA ALA A 400 -4.47 -9.26 -3.90
C ALA A 400 -4.51 -10.78 -4.10
N LEU A 401 -3.35 -11.44 -4.05
CA LEU A 401 -3.23 -12.88 -4.33
C LEU A 401 -4.03 -13.74 -3.37
N LEU A 402 -4.01 -13.44 -2.07
CA LEU A 402 -4.74 -14.20 -1.04
C LEU A 402 -6.26 -14.13 -1.22
N ARG A 403 -6.76 -13.17 -2.00
CA ARG A 403 -8.18 -13.01 -2.35
C ARG A 403 -8.50 -13.43 -3.79
N GLY A 404 -7.54 -14.01 -4.50
CA GLY A 404 -7.69 -14.44 -5.89
C GLY A 404 -7.65 -13.29 -6.90
N ASN A 405 -7.29 -12.08 -6.47
CA ASN A 405 -7.04 -10.94 -7.34
C ASN A 405 -5.55 -10.89 -7.73
N ARG A 406 -5.23 -10.06 -8.72
CA ARG A 406 -3.84 -9.94 -9.21
C ARG A 406 -3.37 -8.51 -9.52
N ARG A 407 -4.29 -7.53 -9.52
CA ARG A 407 -3.97 -6.13 -9.78
C ARG A 407 -3.46 -5.47 -8.52
N VAL A 408 -2.44 -4.63 -8.67
CA VAL A 408 -1.82 -3.88 -7.58
C VAL A 408 -1.49 -2.50 -8.11
N MET A 409 -1.86 -1.47 -7.38
CA MET A 409 -1.53 -0.10 -7.72
C MET A 409 -0.30 0.40 -6.97
N THR A 410 0.29 1.48 -7.45
CA THR A 410 1.28 2.26 -6.72
C THR A 410 0.95 3.73 -6.82
N GLU A 411 1.11 4.43 -5.71
CA GLU A 411 1.44 5.83 -5.71
C GLU A 411 2.97 5.97 -5.76
N VAL A 412 3.51 6.63 -6.79
CA VAL A 412 4.97 6.75 -6.96
C VAL A 412 5.42 8.18 -7.19
N SER A 413 6.50 8.58 -6.52
CA SER A 413 7.06 9.93 -6.60
C SER A 413 8.58 10.00 -6.39
N ASP A 414 9.13 11.21 -6.55
CA ASP A 414 10.49 11.60 -6.17
C ASP A 414 10.50 12.56 -4.97
N PHE A 415 9.48 12.45 -4.11
CA PHE A 415 9.30 13.31 -2.94
C PHE A 415 10.53 13.28 -2.03
N SER A 416 11.07 12.09 -1.73
CA SER A 416 12.26 11.93 -0.89
C SER A 416 13.50 12.65 -1.46
N GLN A 417 13.69 12.59 -2.79
CA GLN A 417 14.80 13.27 -3.46
C GLN A 417 14.64 14.79 -3.40
N LYS A 418 13.43 15.31 -3.60
CA LYS A 418 13.14 16.74 -3.51
C LYS A 418 13.28 17.27 -2.08
N MET A 419 12.75 16.54 -1.10
CA MET A 419 12.84 16.93 0.32
C MET A 419 14.27 16.94 0.84
N SER A 420 15.13 16.07 0.31
CA SER A 420 16.57 16.09 0.64
C SER A 420 17.38 17.15 -0.11
N GLY A 421 16.76 17.90 -1.03
CA GLY A 421 17.43 18.91 -1.85
C GLY A 421 18.20 18.35 -3.05
N ALA A 422 18.08 17.05 -3.35
CA ALA A 422 18.69 16.44 -4.53
C ALA A 422 18.00 16.84 -5.86
N GLY A 423 16.80 17.40 -5.78
CA GLY A 423 15.98 17.76 -6.94
C GLY A 423 15.18 16.58 -7.50
N PRO A 424 14.53 16.73 -8.67
CA PRO A 424 13.79 15.66 -9.31
C PRO A 424 14.70 14.49 -9.71
N ALA A 425 14.19 13.27 -9.60
CA ALA A 425 14.97 12.08 -9.93
C ALA A 425 15.27 11.98 -11.45
N PRO A 426 16.46 11.54 -11.88
CA PRO A 426 16.75 11.38 -13.30
C PRO A 426 15.89 10.27 -13.94
N LEU A 427 15.71 10.32 -15.26
CA LEU A 427 14.87 9.37 -16.00
C LEU A 427 15.26 7.90 -15.73
N ALA A 428 16.56 7.59 -15.73
CA ALA A 428 17.04 6.24 -15.44
C ALA A 428 16.58 5.71 -14.08
N ALA A 429 16.53 6.57 -13.06
CA ALA A 429 16.15 6.19 -11.70
C ALA A 429 14.64 5.93 -11.59
N VAL A 430 13.80 6.75 -12.24
CA VAL A 430 12.34 6.52 -12.27
C VAL A 430 11.97 5.27 -13.10
N LEU A 431 12.72 4.98 -14.18
CA LEU A 431 12.54 3.74 -14.96
C LEU A 431 12.91 2.51 -14.15
N ALA A 432 14.06 2.51 -13.47
CA ALA A 432 14.49 1.42 -12.61
C ALA A 432 13.52 1.18 -11.44
N THR A 433 13.01 2.25 -10.84
CA THR A 433 11.99 2.17 -9.78
C THR A 433 10.69 1.56 -10.30
N ALA A 434 10.24 1.93 -11.50
CA ALA A 434 9.05 1.33 -12.12
C ALA A 434 9.27 -0.15 -12.46
N ALA A 435 10.44 -0.52 -12.98
CA ALA A 435 10.78 -1.90 -13.29
C ALA A 435 10.79 -2.78 -12.03
N TRP A 436 11.37 -2.30 -10.93
CA TRP A 436 11.39 -3.01 -9.65
C TRP A 436 9.97 -3.26 -9.13
N GLN A 437 9.11 -2.23 -9.17
CA GLN A 437 7.70 -2.37 -8.79
C GLN A 437 6.97 -3.39 -9.68
N ALA A 438 7.20 -3.35 -10.98
CA ALA A 438 6.63 -4.33 -11.91
C ALA A 438 7.12 -5.76 -11.62
N ALA A 439 8.37 -5.96 -11.18
CA ALA A 439 8.89 -7.26 -10.77
C ALA A 439 8.20 -7.82 -9.53
N TRP A 440 7.81 -6.94 -8.60
CA TRP A 440 6.96 -7.31 -7.46
C TRP A 440 5.53 -7.64 -7.90
N GLY A 441 5.02 -6.99 -8.94
CA GLY A 441 3.71 -7.28 -9.54
C GLY A 441 2.77 -6.09 -9.60
N VAL A 442 3.30 -4.88 -9.42
CA VAL A 442 2.54 -3.62 -9.59
C VAL A 442 2.14 -3.45 -11.05
N THR A 443 0.90 -3.02 -11.27
CA THR A 443 0.34 -2.84 -12.62
C THR A 443 -0.42 -1.55 -12.85
N GLU A 444 -0.82 -0.86 -11.80
CA GLU A 444 -1.49 0.44 -11.91
C GLU A 444 -0.57 1.52 -11.34
N PHE A 445 0.11 2.27 -12.20
CA PHE A 445 1.07 3.30 -11.79
C PHE A 445 0.40 4.67 -11.74
N ASN A 446 0.21 5.21 -10.54
CA ASN A 446 -0.34 6.53 -10.30
C ASN A 446 0.77 7.49 -9.86
N LEU A 447 0.97 8.55 -10.64
CA LEU A 447 2.19 9.36 -10.54
C LEU A 447 1.95 10.67 -9.79
N TYR A 448 2.82 10.94 -8.82
CA TYR A 448 3.05 12.27 -8.24
C TYR A 448 4.28 12.99 -8.81
N TYR A 449 4.96 12.39 -9.79
CA TYR A 449 5.94 13.12 -10.58
C TYR A 449 5.30 14.34 -11.22
N ARG A 450 5.90 15.53 -11.03
CA ARG A 450 5.48 16.72 -11.76
C ARG A 450 5.92 16.57 -13.20
N PRO A 451 5.00 16.62 -14.17
CA PRO A 451 5.37 16.45 -15.57
C PRO A 451 6.41 17.48 -16.06
N GLU A 452 6.46 18.67 -15.45
CA GLU A 452 7.34 19.79 -15.82
C GLU A 452 8.79 19.59 -15.35
N ASP A 453 9.04 18.65 -14.43
CA ASP A 453 10.40 18.36 -13.94
C ASP A 453 11.26 17.62 -14.99
N ARG A 454 10.65 17.18 -16.10
CA ARG A 454 11.32 16.44 -17.18
C ARG A 454 10.79 16.91 -18.54
N SER A 455 11.55 16.65 -19.60
CA SER A 455 11.10 16.99 -20.95
C SER A 455 9.84 16.20 -21.34
N PRO A 456 9.03 16.69 -22.30
CA PRO A 456 7.92 15.91 -22.84
C PRO A 456 8.34 14.54 -23.38
N GLU A 457 9.52 14.46 -24.01
CA GLU A 457 10.09 13.21 -24.54
C GLU A 457 10.44 12.24 -23.41
N ASP A 458 11.11 12.69 -22.34
CA ASP A 458 11.43 11.83 -21.19
C ASP A 458 10.16 11.31 -20.50
N ASN A 459 9.13 12.16 -20.39
CA ASN A 459 7.83 11.74 -19.87
C ASN A 459 7.17 10.68 -20.75
N LEU A 460 7.19 10.89 -22.07
CA LEU A 460 6.66 9.93 -23.04
C LEU A 460 7.43 8.60 -22.95
N GLN A 461 8.76 8.64 -22.88
CA GLN A 461 9.61 7.47 -22.71
C GLN A 461 9.24 6.69 -21.45
N TYR A 462 9.05 7.36 -20.31
CA TYR A 462 8.58 6.74 -19.08
C TYR A 462 7.19 6.08 -19.25
N GLY A 463 6.24 6.80 -19.83
CA GLY A 463 4.88 6.30 -20.04
C GLY A 463 4.83 5.07 -20.95
N LEU A 464 5.62 5.06 -22.03
CA LEU A 464 5.74 3.92 -22.93
C LEU A 464 6.50 2.75 -22.29
N PHE A 465 7.48 3.02 -21.43
CA PHE A 465 8.20 1.98 -20.69
C PHE A 465 7.28 1.23 -19.73
N VAL A 466 6.51 1.94 -18.90
CA VAL A 466 5.49 1.35 -18.03
C VAL A 466 4.43 0.64 -18.87
N GLY A 467 3.99 1.25 -19.98
CA GLY A 467 3.05 0.64 -20.93
C GLY A 467 3.52 -0.72 -21.46
N ARG A 468 4.80 -0.84 -21.82
CA ARG A 468 5.41 -2.10 -22.28
C ARG A 468 5.42 -3.18 -21.21
N LEU A 469 5.82 -2.81 -19.99
CA LEU A 469 5.77 -3.73 -18.85
C LEU A 469 4.35 -4.27 -18.67
N ASN A 470 3.36 -3.38 -18.64
CA ASN A 470 1.96 -3.76 -18.45
C ASN A 470 1.35 -4.52 -19.63
N ALA A 471 1.77 -4.28 -20.87
CA ALA A 471 1.31 -5.06 -22.02
C ALA A 471 1.53 -6.58 -21.83
N VAL A 472 2.58 -6.95 -21.09
CA VAL A 472 2.89 -8.33 -20.74
C VAL A 472 2.35 -8.69 -19.36
N LEU A 473 2.65 -7.87 -18.35
CA LEU A 473 2.49 -8.22 -16.93
C LEU A 473 1.08 -7.94 -16.39
N ARG A 474 0.27 -7.09 -17.04
CA ARG A 474 -1.06 -6.73 -16.55
C ARG A 474 -2.08 -7.86 -16.56
N GLU A 475 -1.88 -8.89 -17.36
CA GLU A 475 -2.72 -10.09 -17.31
C GLU A 475 -1.93 -11.30 -16.78
N ALA A 476 -0.67 -11.11 -16.41
CA ALA A 476 0.16 -12.17 -15.88
C ALA A 476 -0.05 -12.32 -14.37
N VAL A 477 -0.21 -13.56 -13.93
CA VAL A 477 -0.36 -13.92 -12.52
C VAL A 477 1.04 -14.09 -11.90
N PRO A 478 1.38 -13.34 -10.84
CA PRO A 478 2.62 -13.51 -10.11
C PRO A 478 2.76 -14.93 -9.52
N VAL A 479 3.88 -15.61 -9.78
CA VAL A 479 4.16 -16.97 -9.25
C VAL A 479 4.98 -16.88 -7.97
N ARG A 480 4.33 -17.14 -6.82
CA ARG A 480 4.88 -16.99 -5.45
C ARG A 480 4.75 -18.31 -4.71
N GLN A 481 5.86 -19.05 -4.62
CA GLN A 481 5.89 -20.37 -3.99
C GLN A 481 6.41 -20.36 -2.54
N VAL A 482 6.86 -19.20 -2.06
CA VAL A 482 7.40 -19.03 -0.72
C VAL A 482 6.48 -18.09 0.05
N GLY A 483 6.04 -18.52 1.22
CA GLY A 483 5.32 -17.69 2.18
C GLY A 483 6.28 -17.14 3.24
N LEU A 484 6.12 -15.87 3.61
CA LEU A 484 6.69 -15.30 4.84
C LEU A 484 5.53 -15.02 5.80
N TYR A 485 5.58 -15.63 6.98
CA TYR A 485 4.54 -15.41 7.99
C TYR A 485 4.60 -13.98 8.52
N TYR A 486 3.48 -13.27 8.39
CA TYR A 486 3.21 -11.95 8.94
C TYR A 486 2.69 -12.14 10.38
N PRO A 487 3.52 -11.91 11.42
CA PRO A 487 3.26 -12.40 12.78
C PRO A 487 2.34 -11.44 13.56
N ILE A 488 1.28 -10.93 12.93
CA ILE A 488 0.44 -9.88 13.50
C ILE A 488 -0.28 -10.32 14.77
N ARG A 489 -0.67 -11.60 14.86
CA ARG A 489 -1.28 -12.18 16.07
C ARG A 489 -0.32 -12.18 17.26
N ASP A 490 0.96 -12.46 17.02
CA ASP A 490 1.99 -12.39 18.05
C ASP A 490 2.21 -10.96 18.49
N LEU A 491 2.25 -10.02 17.53
CA LEU A 491 2.37 -8.59 17.83
C LEU A 491 1.17 -8.04 18.61
N TRP A 492 -0.05 -8.54 18.42
CA TRP A 492 -1.20 -8.19 19.27
C TRP A 492 -0.94 -8.49 20.73
N ALA A 493 -0.39 -9.68 21.03
CA ALA A 493 -0.11 -10.11 22.39
C ALA A 493 0.96 -9.24 23.07
N GLU A 494 1.88 -8.68 22.28
CA GLU A 494 3.04 -7.93 22.77
C GLU A 494 2.86 -6.41 22.73
N TYR A 495 1.92 -5.89 21.93
CA TYR A 495 1.71 -4.45 21.79
C TYR A 495 1.39 -3.79 23.14
N ARG A 496 2.06 -2.67 23.39
CA ARG A 496 1.81 -1.79 24.53
C ARG A 496 1.58 -0.37 24.01
N PRO A 497 0.41 0.25 24.29
CA PRO A 497 0.19 1.63 23.93
C PRO A 497 1.18 2.51 24.70
N VAL A 498 1.74 3.49 24.00
CA VAL A 498 2.68 4.45 24.56
C VAL A 498 2.10 5.85 24.48
N ALA A 499 2.48 6.71 25.41
CA ALA A 499 2.09 8.11 25.37
C ALA A 499 2.78 8.82 24.19
N GLY A 500 4.07 8.52 23.94
CA GLY A 500 4.90 9.13 22.91
C GLY A 500 4.81 8.52 21.51
N PRO A 501 5.65 8.97 20.57
CA PRO A 501 5.74 8.35 19.26
C PRO A 501 6.07 6.86 19.39
N LEU A 502 5.34 6.01 18.65
CA LEU A 502 5.58 4.57 18.69
C LEU A 502 6.97 4.25 18.12
N ARG A 503 7.75 3.51 18.91
CA ARG A 503 9.07 3.04 18.51
C ARG A 503 9.16 1.57 18.85
N LEU A 504 9.79 0.77 17.99
CA LEU A 504 9.96 -0.66 18.27
C LEU A 504 10.70 -0.89 19.60
N ALA A 505 11.68 -0.05 19.92
CA ALA A 505 12.45 -0.12 21.17
C ALA A 505 11.62 0.13 22.45
N SER A 506 10.40 0.70 22.34
CA SER A 506 9.50 0.86 23.49
C SER A 506 8.59 -0.34 23.73
N GLN A 507 8.63 -1.35 22.85
CA GLN A 507 7.82 -2.56 22.93
C GLN A 507 8.60 -3.69 23.60
N SER A 508 7.92 -4.80 23.93
CA SER A 508 8.53 -5.94 24.60
C SER A 508 9.72 -6.50 23.81
N GLU A 509 10.69 -7.13 24.50
CA GLU A 509 11.83 -7.75 23.82
C GLU A 509 11.40 -8.81 22.79
N ARG A 510 10.28 -9.51 23.05
CA ARG A 510 9.71 -10.47 22.11
C ARG A 510 9.21 -9.77 20.85
N ALA A 511 8.49 -8.65 20.96
CA ALA A 511 8.10 -7.85 19.79
C ALA A 511 9.33 -7.38 18.99
N GLN A 512 10.38 -6.91 19.67
CA GLN A 512 11.62 -6.48 19.01
C GLN A 512 12.29 -7.62 18.23
N ARG A 513 12.37 -8.82 18.81
CA ARG A 513 12.92 -10.02 18.14
C ARG A 513 12.06 -10.49 16.97
N LEU A 514 10.73 -10.55 17.14
CA LEU A 514 9.77 -10.90 16.09
C LEU A 514 9.93 -9.98 14.88
N VAL A 515 9.87 -8.67 15.11
CA VAL A 515 10.00 -7.67 14.05
C VAL A 515 11.38 -7.74 13.40
N GLY A 516 12.45 -7.80 14.19
CA GLY A 516 13.81 -7.89 13.67
C GLY A 516 14.04 -9.13 12.79
N SER A 517 13.54 -10.30 13.23
CA SER A 517 13.61 -11.54 12.44
C SER A 517 12.77 -11.43 11.17
N TYR A 518 11.53 -10.94 11.26
CA TYR A 518 10.66 -10.75 10.10
C TYR A 518 11.34 -9.90 9.01
N TYR A 519 11.92 -8.76 9.37
CA TYR A 519 12.58 -7.91 8.40
C TYR A 519 13.85 -8.52 7.82
N ARG A 520 14.63 -9.22 8.64
CA ARG A 520 15.82 -9.96 8.18
C ARG A 520 15.45 -11.03 7.17
N LEU A 521 14.39 -11.79 7.41
CA LEU A 521 13.91 -12.84 6.51
C LEU A 521 13.45 -12.27 5.17
N GLY A 522 12.58 -11.26 5.17
CA GLY A 522 12.09 -10.61 3.95
C GLY A 522 13.22 -9.99 3.12
N GLN A 523 14.15 -9.29 3.77
CA GLN A 523 15.33 -8.75 3.10
C GLN A 523 16.23 -9.86 2.51
N SER A 524 16.39 -10.97 3.23
CA SER A 524 17.19 -12.11 2.74
C SER A 524 16.57 -12.78 1.53
N LEU A 525 15.25 -12.96 1.51
CA LEU A 525 14.51 -13.50 0.36
C LEU A 525 14.68 -12.59 -0.86
N GLN A 526 14.50 -11.28 -0.70
CA GLN A 526 14.66 -10.32 -1.78
C GLN A 526 16.09 -10.32 -2.35
N ARG A 527 17.11 -10.18 -1.49
CA ARG A 527 18.53 -10.12 -1.88
C ARG A 527 19.05 -11.41 -2.52
N ARG A 528 18.29 -12.49 -2.42
CA ARG A 528 18.58 -13.78 -3.04
C ARG A 528 17.62 -14.14 -4.15
N GLN A 529 16.88 -13.16 -4.67
CA GLN A 529 15.98 -13.28 -5.82
C GLN A 529 14.92 -14.37 -5.62
N ILE A 530 14.36 -14.47 -4.41
CA ILE A 530 13.30 -15.42 -4.09
C ILE A 530 11.98 -14.65 -3.99
N PRO A 531 11.08 -14.70 -4.98
CA PRO A 531 9.76 -14.09 -4.88
C PRO A 531 8.92 -14.76 -3.79
N PHE A 532 8.22 -13.97 -2.98
CA PHE A 532 7.40 -14.49 -1.88
C PHE A 532 6.10 -13.72 -1.71
N VAL A 533 5.20 -14.31 -0.94
CA VAL A 533 3.94 -13.72 -0.48
C VAL A 533 3.94 -13.66 1.04
N LEU A 534 3.33 -12.63 1.61
CA LEU A 534 3.03 -12.56 3.03
C LEU A 534 1.77 -13.36 3.32
N THR A 535 1.71 -14.02 4.47
CA THR A 535 0.48 -14.66 4.95
C THR A 535 0.40 -14.56 6.46
N ASP A 536 -0.80 -14.41 7.00
CA ASP A 536 -1.03 -14.47 8.44
C ASP A 536 -1.71 -15.77 8.85
N HIS A 537 -2.02 -15.87 10.15
CA HIS A 537 -2.68 -17.01 10.73
C HIS A 537 -4.08 -17.29 10.19
N GLU A 538 -4.83 -16.27 9.76
CA GLU A 538 -6.19 -16.45 9.28
C GLU A 538 -6.21 -17.02 7.86
N PHE A 539 -5.35 -16.49 6.99
CA PHE A 539 -5.17 -17.05 5.65
C PHE A 539 -4.59 -18.47 5.70
N LEU A 540 -3.66 -18.75 6.61
CA LEU A 540 -3.14 -20.10 6.82
C LEU A 540 -4.24 -21.06 7.31
N ALA A 541 -5.07 -20.65 8.27
CA ALA A 541 -6.18 -21.47 8.75
C ALA A 541 -7.24 -21.76 7.67
N ALA A 542 -7.43 -20.84 6.71
CA ALA A 542 -8.31 -21.02 5.56
C ALA A 542 -7.65 -21.79 4.39
N GLY A 543 -6.36 -22.12 4.49
CA GLY A 543 -5.58 -22.75 3.44
C GLY A 543 -6.02 -24.18 3.14
N LYS A 544 -5.71 -24.64 1.93
CA LYS A 544 -6.02 -26.01 1.48
C LYS A 544 -4.80 -26.69 0.91
N VAL A 545 -4.53 -27.91 1.35
CA VAL A 545 -3.48 -28.76 0.78
C VAL A 545 -3.96 -29.31 -0.57
N THR A 546 -3.18 -29.10 -1.63
CA THR A 546 -3.49 -29.60 -2.97
C THR A 546 -3.05 -31.05 -3.14
N ALA A 547 -3.51 -31.71 -4.20
CA ALA A 547 -3.10 -33.09 -4.51
C ALA A 547 -1.59 -33.20 -4.80
N GLU A 548 -0.97 -32.12 -5.25
CA GLU A 548 0.45 -31.99 -5.56
C GLU A 548 1.31 -31.62 -4.33
N GLY A 549 0.72 -31.60 -3.13
CA GLY A 549 1.42 -31.30 -1.87
C GLY A 549 1.74 -29.81 -1.68
N LYS A 550 1.06 -28.90 -2.39
CA LYS A 550 1.17 -27.45 -2.19
C LYS A 550 0.16 -26.95 -1.17
N LEU A 551 0.42 -25.82 -0.53
CA LEU A 551 -0.57 -25.11 0.29
C LEU A 551 -1.16 -23.96 -0.52
N ARG A 552 -2.43 -24.10 -0.91
CA ARG A 552 -3.16 -23.05 -1.62
C ARG A 552 -3.75 -22.04 -0.64
N LEU A 553 -3.39 -20.77 -0.84
CA LEU A 553 -3.88 -19.61 -0.09
C LEU A 553 -4.45 -18.60 -1.09
N GLY A 554 -5.76 -18.61 -1.29
CA GLY A 554 -6.38 -17.84 -2.38
C GLY A 554 -5.83 -18.26 -3.74
N GLY A 555 -5.23 -17.30 -4.46
CA GLY A 555 -4.54 -17.49 -5.74
C GLY A 555 -3.05 -17.84 -5.64
N ALA A 556 -2.46 -17.89 -4.44
CA ALA A 556 -1.07 -18.32 -4.24
C ALA A 556 -0.98 -19.81 -3.89
N GLU A 557 0.10 -20.47 -4.33
CA GLU A 557 0.38 -21.88 -4.02
C GLU A 557 1.79 -22.05 -3.47
N LEU A 558 1.88 -22.37 -2.18
CA LEU A 558 3.14 -22.41 -1.45
C LEU A 558 3.78 -23.80 -1.47
N SER A 559 5.10 -23.80 -1.55
CA SER A 559 5.99 -24.94 -1.38
C SER A 559 6.84 -24.81 -0.10
N ALA A 560 7.07 -23.58 0.35
CA ALA A 560 7.79 -23.30 1.59
C ALA A 560 7.12 -22.15 2.38
N LEU A 561 7.17 -22.21 3.71
CA LEU A 561 6.72 -21.17 4.63
C LEU A 561 7.85 -20.86 5.62
N LEU A 562 8.26 -19.60 5.69
CA LEU A 562 9.20 -19.11 6.68
C LEU A 562 8.45 -18.47 7.85
N LEU A 563 8.83 -18.85 9.06
CA LEU A 563 8.30 -18.31 10.30
C LEU A 563 9.39 -17.47 10.99
N PRO A 564 9.12 -16.17 11.31
CA PRO A 564 10.02 -15.35 12.12
C PRO A 564 10.30 -15.97 13.49
N LEU A 565 11.43 -15.59 14.08
CA LEU A 565 11.81 -15.96 15.44
C LEU A 565 10.68 -15.64 16.43
N ASP A 566 10.40 -16.56 17.34
CA ASP A 566 9.35 -16.46 18.37
C ASP A 566 7.90 -16.41 17.83
N ALA A 567 7.68 -16.58 16.52
CA ALA A 567 6.35 -16.61 15.92
C ALA A 567 5.61 -17.91 16.27
N GLU A 568 4.33 -17.79 16.61
CA GLU A 568 3.50 -18.93 17.00
C GLU A 568 2.24 -19.01 16.13
N LEU A 569 1.97 -20.20 15.60
CA LEU A 569 0.75 -20.47 14.84
C LEU A 569 -0.38 -20.84 15.81
N PRO A 570 -1.55 -20.18 15.76
CA PRO A 570 -2.71 -20.62 16.53
C PRO A 570 -3.20 -22.01 16.07
N PRO A 571 -3.98 -22.72 16.89
CA PRO A 571 -4.36 -24.12 16.63
C PRO A 571 -4.88 -24.40 15.22
N ASP A 572 -5.76 -23.56 14.69
CA ASP A 572 -6.35 -23.76 13.36
C ASP A 572 -5.32 -23.63 12.23
N ALA A 573 -4.44 -22.63 12.31
CA ALA A 573 -3.35 -22.45 11.35
C ALA A 573 -2.30 -23.56 11.50
N ALA A 574 -1.93 -23.91 12.74
CA ALA A 574 -0.97 -24.96 13.04
C ALA A 574 -1.43 -26.33 12.50
N LYS A 575 -2.72 -26.62 12.61
CA LYS A 575 -3.33 -27.83 12.05
C LYS A 575 -3.14 -27.91 10.53
N VAL A 576 -3.54 -26.87 9.79
CA VAL A 576 -3.39 -26.84 8.32
C VAL A 576 -1.92 -26.92 7.91
N VAL A 577 -1.03 -26.20 8.60
CA VAL A 577 0.40 -26.24 8.32
C VAL A 577 1.01 -27.62 8.61
N ALA A 578 0.57 -28.31 9.66
CA ALA A 578 1.01 -29.67 9.97
C ALA A 578 0.52 -30.69 8.93
N GLU A 579 -0.75 -30.59 8.50
CA GLU A 579 -1.30 -31.40 7.42
C GLU A 579 -0.52 -31.20 6.11
N TRP A 580 -0.21 -29.95 5.78
CA TRP A 580 0.60 -29.62 4.61
C TRP A 580 2.04 -30.14 4.72
N GLN A 581 2.67 -30.02 5.89
CA GLN A 581 4.01 -30.55 6.13
C GLN A 581 4.05 -32.07 5.96
N ALA A 582 3.01 -32.79 6.41
CA ALA A 582 2.87 -34.23 6.19
C ALA A 582 2.73 -34.58 4.69
N ALA A 583 2.20 -33.66 3.87
CA ALA A 583 2.10 -33.79 2.42
C ALA A 583 3.37 -33.33 1.66
N GLY A 584 4.48 -33.04 2.37
CA GLY A 584 5.76 -32.64 1.77
C GLY A 584 6.02 -31.13 1.72
N GLY A 585 5.12 -30.32 2.31
CA GLY A 585 5.33 -28.89 2.51
C GLY A 585 6.54 -28.58 3.39
N LYS A 586 7.27 -27.50 3.08
CA LYS A 586 8.46 -27.10 3.83
C LYS A 586 8.15 -25.98 4.81
N VAL A 587 8.29 -26.23 6.10
CA VAL A 587 8.14 -25.20 7.16
C VAL A 587 9.51 -24.90 7.76
N ILE A 588 9.89 -23.63 7.74
CA ILE A 588 11.23 -23.17 8.11
C ILE A 588 11.09 -22.13 9.22
N GLN A 589 11.42 -22.53 10.44
CA GLN A 589 11.41 -21.65 11.61
C GLN A 589 12.78 -20.98 11.77
N ASP A 590 12.82 -19.64 11.83
CA ASP A 590 14.03 -18.91 12.20
C ASP A 590 14.36 -19.15 13.68
N LYS A 591 15.66 -19.32 13.98
CA LYS A 591 16.15 -19.72 15.30
C LYS A 591 17.41 -18.92 15.69
N PRO A 592 17.62 -18.59 16.97
CA PRO A 592 18.78 -17.80 17.40
C PRO A 592 20.13 -18.46 17.12
N GLU A 593 20.20 -19.79 17.20
CA GLU A 593 21.43 -20.57 17.10
C GLU A 593 21.88 -20.75 15.65
N GLN A 594 20.92 -20.71 14.72
CA GLN A 594 21.13 -20.82 13.28
C GLN A 594 20.21 -19.83 12.55
N PRO A 595 20.49 -18.52 12.67
CA PRO A 595 19.63 -17.51 12.08
C PRO A 595 19.63 -17.63 10.56
N ILE A 596 18.45 -17.50 9.98
CA ILE A 596 18.28 -17.48 8.54
C ILE A 596 18.61 -16.07 8.05
N GLY A 597 19.47 -16.01 7.03
CA GLY A 597 19.94 -14.79 6.41
C GLY A 597 20.31 -15.02 4.94
N SER A 598 20.79 -13.97 4.27
CA SER A 598 21.15 -14.04 2.84
C SER A 598 22.14 -15.17 2.51
N ASN A 599 22.98 -15.60 3.45
CA ASN A 599 23.99 -16.64 3.20
C ASN A 599 23.41 -18.07 3.16
N ASN A 600 22.27 -18.33 3.79
CA ASN A 600 21.70 -19.67 3.92
C ASN A 600 20.24 -19.78 3.45
N VAL A 601 19.53 -18.67 3.21
CA VAL A 601 18.11 -18.68 2.84
C VAL A 601 17.83 -19.46 1.54
N ARG A 602 18.73 -19.41 0.54
CA ARG A 602 18.59 -20.20 -0.70
C ARG A 602 18.61 -21.70 -0.42
N ALA A 603 19.54 -22.17 0.42
CA ALA A 603 19.62 -23.57 0.82
C ALA A 603 18.43 -23.95 1.72
N ALA A 604 18.02 -23.05 2.62
CA ALA A 604 16.91 -23.25 3.53
C ALA A 604 15.58 -23.37 2.78
N VAL A 605 15.34 -22.59 1.73
CA VAL A 605 14.11 -22.64 0.91
C VAL A 605 14.20 -23.72 -0.17
N GLY A 606 15.27 -23.70 -0.97
CA GLY A 606 15.41 -24.51 -2.17
C GLY A 606 14.48 -24.04 -3.29
N PRO A 607 14.57 -22.77 -3.76
CA PRO A 607 13.74 -22.27 -4.84
C PRO A 607 14.06 -23.02 -6.15
N ASP A 608 13.04 -23.21 -6.99
CA ASP A 608 13.14 -23.89 -8.29
C ASP A 608 13.82 -23.04 -9.37
N VAL A 609 13.78 -21.73 -9.23
CA VAL A 609 14.49 -20.76 -10.08
C VAL A 609 15.53 -20.00 -9.26
N VAL A 610 16.78 -19.98 -9.74
CA VAL A 610 17.90 -19.31 -9.09
C VAL A 610 18.65 -18.45 -10.09
N VAL A 611 19.02 -17.23 -9.68
CA VAL A 611 19.95 -16.38 -10.43
C VAL A 611 21.37 -16.65 -9.95
N GLU A 612 22.26 -17.02 -10.86
CA GLU A 612 23.68 -17.27 -10.58
C GLU A 612 24.63 -16.41 -11.44
N PRO A 613 25.58 -15.67 -10.83
CA PRO A 613 25.76 -15.53 -9.38
C PRO A 613 24.60 -14.76 -8.73
N ALA A 614 24.37 -15.00 -7.43
CA ALA A 614 23.51 -14.14 -6.64
C ALA A 614 24.03 -12.69 -6.65
N ASP A 615 23.15 -11.72 -6.82
CA ASP A 615 23.51 -10.30 -6.74
C ASP A 615 22.46 -9.53 -5.94
N ASP A 616 22.90 -8.78 -4.92
CA ASP A 616 22.00 -7.97 -4.10
C ASP A 616 21.36 -6.80 -4.88
N ALA A 617 21.96 -6.43 -6.01
CA ALA A 617 21.45 -5.41 -6.93
C ALA A 617 20.41 -5.96 -7.94
N LEU A 618 20.06 -7.24 -7.87
CA LEU A 618 19.03 -7.82 -8.73
C LEU A 618 17.72 -8.08 -8.01
N THR A 619 16.63 -7.78 -8.71
CA THR A 619 15.28 -8.23 -8.38
C THR A 619 14.76 -9.15 -9.48
N LEU A 620 14.16 -10.29 -9.07
CA LEU A 620 13.52 -11.24 -9.97
C LEU A 620 12.00 -11.18 -9.79
N GLY A 621 11.29 -10.88 -10.86
CA GLY A 621 9.85 -11.08 -10.97
C GLY A 621 9.56 -12.34 -11.80
N ARG A 622 8.69 -13.21 -11.27
CA ARG A 622 8.25 -14.44 -11.96
C ARG A 622 6.74 -14.42 -12.13
N PHE A 623 6.25 -14.67 -13.34
CA PHE A 623 4.82 -14.62 -13.66
C PHE A 623 4.43 -15.77 -14.59
N SER A 624 3.13 -16.07 -14.62
CA SER A 624 2.51 -17.00 -15.55
C SER A 624 1.38 -16.32 -16.31
N ARG A 625 1.32 -16.51 -17.63
CA ARG A 625 0.23 -16.00 -18.48
C ARG A 625 0.05 -16.93 -19.68
N ASP A 626 -1.17 -17.36 -19.96
CA ASP A 626 -1.51 -18.23 -21.09
C ASP A 626 -0.61 -19.48 -21.21
N GLY A 627 -0.29 -20.10 -20.06
CA GLY A 627 0.58 -21.28 -19.97
C GLY A 627 2.07 -21.02 -20.17
N ARG A 628 2.50 -19.76 -20.29
CA ARG A 628 3.89 -19.35 -20.44
C ARG A 628 4.45 -18.79 -19.15
N GLU A 629 5.72 -19.06 -18.90
CA GLU A 629 6.46 -18.48 -17.79
C GLU A 629 7.18 -17.22 -18.25
N ILE A 630 7.07 -16.15 -17.45
CA ILE A 630 7.68 -14.84 -17.72
C ILE A 630 8.64 -14.53 -16.57
N LEU A 631 9.89 -14.24 -16.92
CA LEU A 631 10.93 -13.81 -15.99
C LEU A 631 11.30 -12.36 -16.30
N LEU A 632 11.12 -11.48 -15.31
CA LEU A 632 11.58 -10.10 -15.34
C LEU A 632 12.79 -9.96 -14.41
N LEU A 633 13.96 -9.70 -14.98
CA LEU A 633 15.16 -9.39 -14.20
C LEU A 633 15.41 -7.88 -14.24
N VAL A 634 15.55 -7.30 -13.06
CA VAL A 634 15.73 -5.85 -12.87
C VAL A 634 17.01 -5.59 -12.12
N ASN A 635 17.91 -4.84 -12.74
CA ASN A 635 19.08 -4.27 -12.09
C ASN A 635 18.70 -2.96 -11.39
N VAL A 636 18.78 -2.97 -10.06
CA VAL A 636 18.56 -1.80 -9.19
C VAL A 636 19.87 -1.22 -8.66
N GLY A 637 21.01 -1.75 -9.11
CA GLY A 637 22.35 -1.27 -8.81
C GLY A 637 22.76 -0.05 -9.64
N ARG A 638 23.96 0.47 -9.34
CA ARG A 638 24.57 1.60 -10.09
C ARG A 638 25.43 1.15 -11.26
N SER A 639 25.83 -0.12 -11.29
CA SER A 639 26.71 -0.64 -12.33
C SER A 639 25.88 -1.09 -13.53
N GLU A 640 26.35 -0.74 -14.72
CA GLU A 640 25.87 -1.33 -15.99
C GLU A 640 26.25 -2.81 -16.05
N TRP A 641 25.39 -3.58 -16.70
CA TRP A 641 25.49 -5.04 -16.83
C TRP A 641 25.77 -5.44 -18.27
#